data_AF-A0A365GXK0-F1
#
_entry.id   AF-A0A365GXK0-F1
#
_cell.length_a   1.000
_cell.length_b   1.000
_cell.length_c   1.000
_cell.angle_alpha   90.00
_cell.angle_beta   90.00
_cell.angle_gamma   90.00
#
_symmetry.space_group_name_H-M   'P 1'
#
loop_
_entity.id
_entity.type
_entity.pdbx_description
1 polymer ?
#
loop_
_entity_poly.entity_id
_entity_poly.type
_entity_poly.pdbx_seq_one_letter_code
_entity_poly.pdbx_strand_id
1 'polypeptide(L)'
;MGALLATTAAVPASAARTPSGGTTAWRNGSLQVDTAGVIARSDLILEKPSWQAYQSMPVGNGTFGAAVWAEDGFSAQLNRADTFPNLKSAGRLTVPGLFPMMQAPDYRGRLRLHDADLVQQGGGMSARSYVRADKDQFVLEVTGADPNVTQTAELKLWDGRTPTTYANKNVAALAETFTDQASGGVTGAVAAVTAQGRDVTAQVVDARTVRLSFKPRPDGGFRIVTGVPAHTGGDLGKATAKALAGSTGTGIDRAHRTWWHRFWSDAAPLRITSPDGSGEYMETLRAQQLYMTAATMRGTVPSSHGGVINMFSPWRDAVHWSADHWWHFNLRQPVYTNFGAGTEEFNAPYFRLYLDRLKEMREWTRANWPGSEGVCVAEYLRYDGTAGACNSSRPPDWLNRIVTTGPEVVHNLWLQYRYTGKRSILDESYPLMRDVARFYLSILEEGDDGKLHLHHVNAMETQWDTSDPATDLAAMRVIFPIIAEQADRRGDRELARELRTALPKIPDFRTVTRNGEQVIAWSATDEQGRNTQNPDTEPLFPWGLYGANSALMDATFRNRVYVQTREWSEDALLAARLGKGEEMKNLLVQGTKDFQVFPNGFTAHGKNADPLRESNYYNGWGAVVSSALQEALVQSYEGVIKVAPAWPQGWDVAGSVQVLGGHRVSTEVTGGTPGVVGVQAARDDDLKIQNPWPGQQVRVVDGRTGRGRPLAGPTAAGVISLRVKAGHSYLLERVDRPHSSFGFQRVTGQPEQGVKQLGNRTLGVRTSVPQIPGELVDVVRPDKLHPLVRAAQGAPTHVDRHYTISELPAALAGAELIRGANNDSKMTAPADYLTFDLKAPATVYVAADARGKGTWWPGWLAQDGFTDTGMTIRTTDTLFLVLKKELPAGRVTLGPNSGVSGQGSSSYFTLVTRQ
;
A
#
# COMPACT_ATOMS: atom_id res chain seq x y z
N MET A 1 -60.89 -27.68 51.85
CA MET A 1 -60.89 -26.20 51.85
C MET A 1 -60.43 -25.77 50.47
N GLY A 2 -61.30 -25.11 49.71
CA GLY A 2 -61.12 -24.89 48.28
C GLY A 2 -60.25 -23.69 47.93
N ALA A 3 -59.71 -23.70 46.70
CA ALA A 3 -59.43 -22.49 45.94
C ALA A 3 -59.46 -22.84 44.44
N LEU A 4 -60.09 -21.95 43.68
CA LEU A 4 -60.50 -22.05 42.29
C LEU A 4 -59.33 -22.20 41.30
N LEU A 5 -59.51 -23.04 40.28
CA LEU A 5 -58.75 -23.01 39.02
C LEU A 5 -59.61 -22.34 37.96
N ALA A 6 -59.20 -21.13 37.54
CA ALA A 6 -59.82 -20.37 36.46
C ALA A 6 -59.32 -20.87 35.10
N THR A 7 -60.24 -21.25 34.22
CA THR A 7 -60.01 -21.59 32.82
C THR A 7 -59.84 -20.32 31.98
N THR A 8 -58.64 -20.09 31.45
CA THR A 8 -58.39 -19.05 30.44
C THR A 8 -58.64 -19.59 29.03
N ALA A 9 -59.53 -18.93 28.29
CA ALA A 9 -59.85 -19.23 26.91
C ALA A 9 -58.64 -19.04 25.97
N ALA A 10 -58.45 -20.01 25.06
CA ALA A 10 -57.44 -19.93 24.01
C ALA A 10 -57.87 -18.92 22.93
N VAL A 11 -57.03 -17.90 22.71
CA VAL A 11 -57.04 -17.08 21.50
C VAL A 11 -56.23 -17.83 20.44
N PRO A 12 -56.72 -18.03 19.21
CA PRO A 12 -55.93 -18.67 18.17
C PRO A 12 -54.76 -17.75 17.82
N ALA A 13 -53.54 -18.23 18.05
CA ALA A 13 -52.34 -17.58 17.57
C ALA A 13 -52.45 -17.46 16.05
N SER A 14 -52.50 -16.22 15.54
CA SER A 14 -52.28 -16.01 14.12
C SER A 14 -50.86 -16.48 13.83
N ALA A 15 -50.74 -17.49 12.98
CA ALA A 15 -49.46 -17.92 12.47
C ALA A 15 -48.86 -16.72 11.71
N ALA A 16 -47.90 -16.04 12.34
CA ALA A 16 -47.05 -15.09 11.65
C ALA A 16 -46.36 -15.85 10.52
N ARG A 17 -46.80 -15.55 9.30
CA ARG A 17 -46.29 -16.14 8.07
C ARG A 17 -44.82 -15.74 7.94
N THR A 18 -43.91 -16.63 8.28
CA THR A 18 -42.48 -16.46 8.02
C THR A 18 -42.32 -16.25 6.51
N PRO A 19 -41.73 -15.13 6.04
CA PRO A 19 -41.51 -14.96 4.61
C PRO A 19 -40.54 -16.05 4.15
N SER A 20 -41.00 -16.93 3.26
CA SER A 20 -40.18 -17.93 2.59
C SER A 20 -39.27 -17.31 1.51
N GLY A 21 -39.01 -16.01 1.58
CA GLY A 21 -38.26 -15.23 0.59
C GLY A 21 -36.89 -14.81 1.12
N GLY A 22 -35.90 -14.73 0.23
CA GLY A 22 -34.58 -14.18 0.55
C GLY A 22 -34.62 -12.69 0.89
N THR A 23 -33.48 -12.09 1.23
CA THR A 23 -33.36 -10.66 1.51
C THR A 23 -32.56 -9.92 0.44
N THR A 24 -32.69 -8.59 0.41
CA THR A 24 -31.83 -7.70 -0.38
C THR A 24 -31.59 -6.38 0.34
N ALA A 25 -30.40 -5.82 0.14
CA ALA A 25 -30.02 -4.49 0.60
C ALA A 25 -30.39 -3.38 -0.39
N TRP A 26 -30.87 -3.69 -1.59
CA TRP A 26 -31.32 -2.68 -2.55
C TRP A 26 -32.62 -2.02 -2.08
N ARG A 27 -32.57 -0.72 -1.80
CA ARG A 27 -33.75 0.08 -1.41
C ARG A 27 -33.55 1.54 -1.78
N ASN A 28 -34.62 2.22 -2.17
CA ASN A 28 -34.62 3.65 -2.51
C ASN A 28 -33.60 4.03 -3.60
N GLY A 29 -33.29 3.11 -4.52
CA GLY A 29 -32.44 3.39 -5.69
C GLY A 29 -30.95 3.18 -5.47
N SER A 30 -30.53 2.60 -4.35
CA SER A 30 -29.14 2.25 -4.09
C SER A 30 -29.01 1.03 -3.18
N LEU A 31 -27.80 0.47 -3.14
CA LEU A 31 -27.40 -0.52 -2.15
C LEU A 31 -27.28 0.16 -0.77
N GLN A 32 -28.07 -0.27 0.20
CA GLN A 32 -28.04 0.30 1.55
C GLN A 32 -26.96 -0.39 2.39
N VAL A 33 -25.92 0.36 2.76
CA VAL A 33 -24.77 -0.15 3.50
C VAL A 33 -24.59 0.63 4.80
N ASP A 34 -24.35 -0.08 5.90
CA ASP A 34 -23.75 0.48 7.10
C ASP A 34 -22.23 0.51 6.89
N THR A 35 -21.76 1.60 6.29
CA THR A 35 -20.36 1.75 5.88
C THR A 35 -19.41 1.60 7.07
N ALA A 36 -19.74 2.18 8.23
CA ALA A 36 -18.92 2.07 9.42
C ALA A 36 -18.81 0.61 9.89
N GLY A 37 -19.94 -0.10 9.98
CA GLY A 37 -19.95 -1.51 10.36
C GLY A 37 -19.23 -2.42 9.37
N VAL A 38 -19.35 -2.16 8.06
CA VAL A 38 -18.64 -2.93 7.02
C VAL A 38 -17.14 -2.67 7.07
N ILE A 39 -16.69 -1.42 7.09
CA ILE A 39 -15.25 -1.11 7.11
C ILE A 39 -14.60 -1.57 8.42
N ALA A 40 -15.31 -1.54 9.55
CA ALA A 40 -14.79 -2.02 10.83
C ALA A 40 -14.51 -3.55 10.86
N ARG A 41 -15.07 -4.32 9.92
CA ARG A 41 -14.69 -5.74 9.71
C ARG A 41 -13.25 -5.91 9.22
N SER A 42 -12.66 -4.84 8.68
CA SER A 42 -11.34 -4.79 8.09
C SER A 42 -10.33 -3.99 8.94
N ASP A 43 -10.72 -3.60 10.16
CA ASP A 43 -9.79 -3.01 11.11
C ASP A 43 -8.63 -3.97 11.42
N LEU A 44 -7.42 -3.43 11.58
CA LEU A 44 -6.26 -4.23 11.95
C LEU A 44 -6.15 -4.30 13.47
N ILE A 45 -6.28 -5.50 14.03
CA ILE A 45 -6.27 -5.74 15.48
C ILE A 45 -4.84 -5.96 15.97
N LEU A 46 -4.48 -5.36 17.11
CA LEU A 46 -3.20 -5.57 17.77
C LEU A 46 -3.48 -6.22 19.13
N GLU A 47 -3.33 -7.55 19.20
CA GLU A 47 -3.38 -8.32 20.44
C GLU A 47 -2.10 -8.15 21.26
N LYS A 48 -1.01 -7.78 20.60
CA LYS A 48 0.25 -7.35 21.21
C LYS A 48 0.69 -6.02 20.61
N PRO A 49 1.44 -5.19 21.34
CA PRO A 49 2.03 -3.99 20.76
C PRO A 49 2.93 -4.35 19.59
N SER A 50 3.00 -3.47 18.59
CA SER A 50 3.94 -3.55 17.48
C SER A 50 5.36 -3.18 17.97
N TRP A 51 6.02 -4.07 18.71
CA TRP A 51 7.36 -3.79 19.26
C TRP A 51 8.47 -3.74 18.21
N GLN A 52 8.20 -4.23 17.00
CA GLN A 52 9.16 -4.24 15.90
C GLN A 52 8.72 -3.25 14.82
N ALA A 53 9.67 -2.53 14.23
CA ALA A 53 9.41 -1.51 13.21
C ALA A 53 8.57 -2.04 12.03
N TYR A 54 8.87 -3.25 11.52
CA TYR A 54 8.12 -3.84 10.41
C TYR A 54 6.63 -4.10 10.73
N GLN A 55 6.25 -4.10 12.01
CA GLN A 55 4.86 -4.24 12.49
C GLN A 55 4.14 -2.89 12.64
N SER A 56 4.77 -1.79 12.23
CA SER A 56 4.20 -0.45 12.37
C SER A 56 2.85 -0.30 11.66
N MET A 57 1.98 0.55 12.23
CA MET A 57 0.68 0.86 11.68
C MET A 57 0.72 2.21 10.95
N PRO A 58 0.22 2.29 9.70
CA PRO A 58 0.26 3.51 8.91
C PRO A 58 -0.90 4.47 9.23
N VAL A 59 -0.60 5.75 9.39
CA VAL A 59 -1.59 6.85 9.40
C VAL A 59 -1.13 7.99 8.48
N GLY A 60 -2.03 8.57 7.69
CA GLY A 60 -1.66 9.61 6.73
C GLY A 60 -2.82 10.41 6.17
N ASN A 61 -2.51 11.49 5.44
CA ASN A 61 -3.49 12.39 4.83
C ASN A 61 -3.28 12.59 3.33
N GLY A 62 -2.42 11.80 2.70
CA GLY A 62 -2.11 11.86 1.27
C GLY A 62 -0.92 12.73 0.87
N THR A 63 -0.38 13.55 1.77
CA THR A 63 0.83 14.36 1.59
C THR A 63 1.86 14.14 2.68
N PHE A 64 1.38 13.81 3.88
CA PHE A 64 2.15 13.55 5.08
C PHE A 64 1.63 12.26 5.75
N GLY A 65 2.54 11.45 6.25
CA GLY A 65 2.22 10.18 6.90
C GLY A 65 3.14 9.86 8.06
N ALA A 66 2.71 8.91 8.87
CA ALA A 66 3.51 8.35 9.94
C ALA A 66 3.38 6.82 10.02
N ALA A 67 4.49 6.17 10.30
CA ALA A 67 4.56 4.78 10.75
C ALA A 67 4.58 4.76 12.28
N VAL A 68 3.62 4.10 12.94
CA VAL A 68 3.48 4.11 14.41
C VAL A 68 3.71 2.73 15.00
N TRP A 69 4.59 2.62 15.99
CA TRP A 69 4.93 1.36 16.67
C TRP A 69 5.39 1.57 18.12
N ALA A 70 5.71 0.51 18.85
CA ALA A 70 5.88 0.52 20.30
C ALA A 70 7.33 0.48 20.81
N GLU A 71 8.34 0.50 19.93
CA GLU A 71 9.76 0.27 20.27
C GLU A 71 10.25 1.09 21.47
N ASP A 72 9.96 2.40 21.49
CA ASP A 72 10.37 3.32 22.55
C ASP A 72 9.20 3.67 23.49
N GLY A 73 8.30 2.71 23.75
CA GLY A 73 7.03 2.92 24.45
C GLY A 73 5.99 3.56 23.54
N PHE A 74 6.37 4.53 22.73
CA PHE A 74 5.63 4.97 21.56
C PHE A 74 6.59 5.63 20.59
N SER A 75 6.58 5.18 19.34
CA SER A 75 7.42 5.69 18.25
C SER A 75 6.54 6.02 17.05
N ALA A 76 6.74 7.19 16.46
CA ALA A 76 6.11 7.59 15.20
C ALA A 76 7.18 8.17 14.27
N GLN A 77 7.49 7.47 13.17
CA GLN A 77 8.34 8.02 12.12
C GLN A 77 7.51 8.88 11.17
N LEU A 78 7.96 10.09 10.89
CA LEU A 78 7.22 11.13 10.19
C LEU A 78 7.82 11.32 8.80
N ASN A 79 7.03 11.05 7.75
CA ASN A 79 7.50 11.09 6.37
C ASN A 79 6.60 11.97 5.50
N ARG A 80 7.21 12.62 4.50
CA ARG A 80 6.50 13.33 3.43
C ARG A 80 6.79 12.67 2.09
N ALA A 81 5.92 12.91 1.11
CA ALA A 81 6.10 12.41 -0.26
C ALA A 81 6.85 13.38 -1.19
N ASP A 82 7.36 14.51 -0.67
CA ASP A 82 7.89 15.63 -1.47
C ASP A 82 9.24 16.20 -0.95
N THR A 83 10.01 15.42 -0.17
CA THR A 83 11.34 15.81 0.32
C THR A 83 12.48 15.40 -0.63
N PHE A 84 12.36 15.77 -1.90
CA PHE A 84 13.32 15.46 -2.96
C PHE A 84 14.72 16.07 -2.76
N PRO A 85 15.79 15.44 -3.27
CA PRO A 85 15.76 14.26 -4.15
C PRO A 85 15.78 12.92 -3.41
N ASN A 86 16.06 12.90 -2.10
CA ASN A 86 16.31 11.65 -1.36
C ASN A 86 15.11 11.15 -0.54
N LEU A 87 13.97 11.87 -0.57
CA LEU A 87 12.79 11.60 0.26
C LEU A 87 13.11 11.39 1.74
N LYS A 88 14.05 12.20 2.23
CA LYS A 88 14.48 12.14 3.63
C LYS A 88 13.28 12.39 4.55
N SER A 89 13.19 11.62 5.63
CA SER A 89 12.10 11.79 6.59
C SER A 89 12.20 13.14 7.33
N ALA A 90 11.10 13.53 7.95
CA ALA A 90 11.04 14.66 8.88
C ALA A 90 11.49 14.30 10.31
N GLY A 91 11.78 13.04 10.59
CA GLY A 91 12.31 12.53 11.84
C GLY A 91 11.36 11.59 12.59
N ARG A 92 11.78 11.19 13.79
CA ARG A 92 11.04 10.26 14.65
C ARG A 92 10.60 10.96 15.92
N LEU A 93 9.30 10.90 16.22
CA LEU A 93 8.72 11.28 17.51
C LEU A 93 8.75 10.04 18.44
N THR A 94 9.26 10.19 19.66
CA THR A 94 9.19 9.17 20.71
C THR A 94 8.54 9.72 21.97
N VAL A 95 7.75 8.88 22.67
CA VAL A 95 7.08 9.23 23.93
C VAL A 95 7.25 8.07 24.94
N PRO A 96 8.41 8.01 25.63
CA PRO A 96 8.76 6.90 26.53
C PRO A 96 7.78 6.68 27.68
N GLY A 97 7.06 7.73 28.10
CA GLY A 97 6.05 7.62 29.16
C GLY A 97 4.90 6.65 28.86
N LEU A 98 4.78 6.16 27.62
CA LEU A 98 3.79 5.17 27.22
C LEU A 98 4.28 3.70 27.35
N PHE A 99 5.53 3.45 27.74
CA PHE A 99 6.01 2.09 28.02
C PHE A 99 5.09 1.27 28.94
N PRO A 100 4.58 1.80 30.08
CA PRO A 100 3.70 1.03 30.95
C PRO A 100 2.39 0.61 30.27
N MET A 101 1.87 1.41 29.34
CA MET A 101 0.68 1.05 28.56
C MET A 101 0.99 -0.13 27.63
N MET A 102 2.14 -0.09 26.94
CA MET A 102 2.53 -1.13 25.99
C MET A 102 2.87 -2.45 26.67
N GLN A 103 3.48 -2.43 27.85
CA GLN A 103 3.85 -3.64 28.60
C GLN A 103 2.70 -4.23 29.42
N ALA A 104 1.57 -3.53 29.50
CA ALA A 104 0.44 -3.97 30.32
C ALA A 104 -0.11 -5.32 29.84
N PRO A 105 -0.44 -6.26 30.75
CA PRO A 105 -1.02 -7.55 30.38
C PRO A 105 -2.35 -7.45 29.62
N ASP A 106 -3.11 -6.38 29.85
CA ASP A 106 -4.40 -6.10 29.22
C ASP A 106 -4.30 -5.20 27.96
N TYR A 107 -3.09 -5.06 27.41
CA TYR A 107 -2.88 -4.30 26.18
C TYR A 107 -3.81 -4.78 25.06
N ARG A 108 -4.38 -3.80 24.35
CA ARG A 108 -5.11 -4.02 23.10
C ARG A 108 -5.00 -2.78 22.21
N GLY A 109 -4.79 -3.00 20.92
CA GLY A 109 -4.70 -1.95 19.91
C GLY A 109 -5.56 -2.24 18.68
N ARG A 110 -5.86 -1.20 17.91
CA ARG A 110 -6.68 -1.27 16.70
C ARG A 110 -6.36 -0.10 15.78
N LEU A 111 -5.98 -0.38 14.53
CA LEU A 111 -6.06 0.60 13.45
C LEU A 111 -7.49 0.59 12.89
N ARG A 112 -8.24 1.67 13.15
CA ARG A 112 -9.61 1.83 12.66
C ARG A 112 -9.57 2.41 11.26
N LEU A 113 -9.89 1.63 10.24
CA LEU A 113 -9.79 2.11 8.85
C LEU A 113 -10.87 3.16 8.54
N HIS A 114 -12.07 3.01 9.10
CA HIS A 114 -13.17 3.95 8.88
C HIS A 114 -12.86 5.35 9.45
N ASP A 115 -12.24 5.39 10.63
CA ASP A 115 -11.91 6.63 11.33
C ASP A 115 -10.48 7.12 11.04
N ALA A 116 -9.64 6.29 10.42
CA ALA A 116 -8.24 6.52 10.10
C ALA A 116 -7.36 6.94 11.29
N ASP A 117 -7.56 6.24 12.42
CA ASP A 117 -6.77 6.44 13.62
C ASP A 117 -6.36 5.11 14.26
N LEU A 118 -5.21 5.12 14.94
CA LEU A 118 -4.72 4.02 15.75
C LEU A 118 -5.10 4.26 17.20
N VAL A 119 -5.88 3.34 17.79
CA VAL A 119 -6.25 3.37 19.21
C VAL A 119 -5.53 2.25 19.93
N GLN A 120 -4.95 2.55 21.08
CA GLN A 120 -4.24 1.61 21.94
C GLN A 120 -4.62 1.85 23.39
N GLN A 121 -4.63 0.81 24.20
CA GLN A 121 -4.94 0.91 25.63
C GLN A 121 -4.31 -0.23 26.39
N GLY A 122 -4.00 0.01 27.66
CA GLY A 122 -3.38 -0.96 28.57
C GLY A 122 -2.97 -0.27 29.87
N GLY A 123 -3.06 -0.98 31.00
CA GLY A 123 -2.59 -0.46 32.30
C GLY A 123 -3.32 0.80 32.75
N GLY A 124 -4.60 0.96 32.38
CA GLY A 124 -5.41 2.15 32.68
C GLY A 124 -5.15 3.37 31.79
N MET A 125 -4.16 3.31 30.89
CA MET A 125 -3.91 4.35 29.89
C MET A 125 -4.58 4.04 28.56
N SER A 126 -4.87 5.09 27.78
CA SER A 126 -5.29 4.98 26.39
C SER A 126 -4.58 6.02 25.53
N ALA A 127 -4.23 5.65 24.30
CA ALA A 127 -3.63 6.51 23.31
C ALA A 127 -4.38 6.43 21.98
N ARG A 128 -4.62 7.58 21.34
CA ARG A 128 -5.16 7.69 19.98
C ARG A 128 -4.22 8.52 19.12
N SER A 129 -3.77 7.97 18.00
CA SER A 129 -2.90 8.68 17.06
C SER A 129 -3.47 8.71 15.64
N TYR A 130 -3.32 9.85 14.97
CA TYR A 130 -3.79 10.06 13.59
C TYR A 130 -3.05 11.22 12.92
N VAL A 131 -3.09 11.25 11.59
CA VAL A 131 -2.71 12.43 10.80
C VAL A 131 -3.97 13.15 10.36
N ARG A 132 -4.05 14.44 10.65
CA ARG A 132 -5.20 15.28 10.29
C ARG A 132 -5.44 15.26 8.78
N ALA A 133 -6.68 14.99 8.36
CA ALA A 133 -7.00 14.98 6.92
C ALA A 133 -6.96 16.38 6.29
N ASP A 134 -7.08 17.43 7.11
CA ASP A 134 -7.13 18.84 6.72
C ASP A 134 -5.79 19.58 6.87
N LYS A 135 -4.81 19.01 7.57
CA LYS A 135 -3.50 19.62 7.85
C LYS A 135 -2.40 18.59 7.97
N ASP A 136 -1.18 18.95 7.58
CA ASP A 136 0.02 18.13 7.79
C ASP A 136 0.45 18.15 9.27
N GLN A 137 -0.38 17.54 10.13
CA GLN A 137 -0.22 17.49 11.57
C GLN A 137 -0.52 16.08 12.07
N PHE A 138 0.47 15.47 12.71
CA PHE A 138 0.32 14.24 13.47
C PHE A 138 -0.16 14.60 14.88
N VAL A 139 -1.15 13.87 15.37
CA VAL A 139 -1.74 14.08 16.68
C VAL A 139 -1.63 12.79 17.48
N LEU A 140 -1.18 12.90 18.72
CA LEU A 140 -1.24 11.84 19.73
C LEU A 140 -2.03 12.37 20.93
N GLU A 141 -3.17 11.75 21.22
CA GLU A 141 -4.01 12.05 22.39
C GLU A 141 -3.89 10.92 23.39
N VAL A 142 -3.64 11.25 24.65
CA VAL A 142 -3.48 10.27 25.73
C VAL A 142 -4.40 10.61 26.89
N THR A 143 -4.97 9.58 27.51
CA THR A 143 -5.75 9.66 28.75
C THR A 143 -5.28 8.61 29.75
N GLY A 144 -5.53 8.85 31.05
CA GLY A 144 -5.20 7.89 32.12
C GLY A 144 -3.73 7.87 32.56
N ALA A 145 -2.89 8.80 32.08
CA ALA A 145 -1.51 8.93 32.55
C ALA A 145 -1.46 9.54 33.96
N ASP A 146 -0.44 9.20 34.76
CA ASP A 146 -0.27 9.79 36.09
C ASP A 146 -0.03 11.30 35.98
N PRO A 147 -0.92 12.16 36.51
CA PRO A 147 -0.81 13.61 36.38
C PRO A 147 0.43 14.20 37.06
N ASN A 148 1.08 13.47 37.97
CA ASN A 148 2.25 13.91 38.71
C ASN A 148 3.58 13.50 38.06
N VAL A 149 3.56 12.54 37.14
CA VAL A 149 4.75 12.05 36.43
C VAL A 149 5.01 12.91 35.19
N THR A 150 6.20 13.51 35.15
CA THR A 150 6.67 14.25 33.96
C THR A 150 6.75 13.32 32.75
N GLN A 151 6.15 13.76 31.65
CA GLN A 151 6.22 13.13 30.34
C GLN A 151 7.24 13.86 29.47
N THR A 152 7.85 13.11 28.55
CA THR A 152 8.72 13.67 27.52
C THR A 152 8.22 13.29 26.13
N ALA A 153 8.40 14.21 25.19
CA ALA A 153 8.23 13.95 23.76
C ALA A 153 9.48 14.39 23.04
N GLU A 154 10.19 13.46 22.40
CA GLU A 154 11.43 13.75 21.69
C GLU A 154 11.21 13.64 20.20
N LEU A 155 11.73 14.62 19.47
CA LEU A 155 11.80 14.60 18.03
C LEU A 155 13.28 14.53 17.64
N LYS A 156 13.67 13.47 16.93
CA LYS A 156 15.06 13.19 16.59
C LYS A 156 15.30 12.88 15.11
N LEU A 157 16.51 13.18 14.66
CA LEU A 157 17.10 12.74 13.40
C LEU A 157 18.37 11.89 13.65
N TRP A 158 18.81 11.12 12.67
CA TRP A 158 19.93 10.14 12.78
C TRP A 158 21.27 10.71 12.35
N ASP A 159 22.33 9.91 12.47
CA ASP A 159 23.69 10.25 12.04
C ASP A 159 23.72 10.61 10.55
N GLY A 160 24.54 11.61 10.20
CA GLY A 160 24.62 12.17 8.84
C GLY A 160 23.59 13.26 8.52
N ARG A 161 22.68 13.59 9.44
CA ARG A 161 21.72 14.70 9.29
C ARG A 161 22.27 15.99 9.90
N THR A 162 21.98 17.13 9.26
CA THR A 162 22.44 18.46 9.71
C THR A 162 21.27 19.46 9.79
N PRO A 163 20.29 19.24 10.67
CA PRO A 163 19.14 20.12 10.79
C PRO A 163 19.51 21.43 11.51
N THR A 164 18.66 22.44 11.37
CA THR A 164 18.57 23.57 12.29
C THR A 164 17.60 23.20 13.42
N THR A 165 17.99 23.48 14.66
CA THR A 165 17.17 23.22 15.86
C THR A 165 16.50 24.51 16.34
N TYR A 166 15.33 24.39 16.93
CA TYR A 166 14.60 25.50 17.56
C TYR A 166 13.91 25.03 18.83
N ALA A 167 13.99 25.84 19.89
CA ALA A 167 13.20 25.65 21.09
C ALA A 167 12.83 27.03 21.66
N ASN A 168 11.54 27.23 21.93
CA ASN A 168 11.05 28.46 22.53
C ASN A 168 9.79 28.16 23.36
N LYS A 169 9.83 28.44 24.66
CA LYS A 169 8.73 28.20 25.60
C LYS A 169 8.23 26.75 25.53
N ASN A 170 7.10 26.52 24.87
CA ASN A 170 6.38 25.26 24.79
C ASN A 170 6.39 24.63 23.37
N VAL A 171 7.25 25.12 22.49
CA VAL A 171 7.41 24.60 21.12
C VAL A 171 8.86 24.27 20.83
N ALA A 172 9.09 23.16 20.13
CA ALA A 172 10.41 22.78 19.64
C ALA A 172 10.31 22.34 18.18
N ALA A 173 11.38 22.48 17.40
CA ALA A 173 11.39 22.05 16.01
C ALA A 173 12.76 21.63 15.51
N LEU A 174 12.75 20.76 14.50
CA LEU A 174 13.88 20.46 13.61
C LEU A 174 13.49 20.89 12.19
N ALA A 175 14.41 21.48 11.45
CA ALA A 175 14.21 21.72 10.02
C ALA A 175 15.49 21.46 9.22
N GLU A 176 15.32 20.88 8.04
CA GLU A 176 16.41 20.66 7.11
C GLU A 176 15.90 20.86 5.68
N THR A 177 16.72 21.49 4.85
CA THR A 177 16.47 21.68 3.42
C THR A 177 17.42 20.84 2.60
N PHE A 178 16.94 20.36 1.45
CA PHE A 178 17.68 19.53 0.52
C PHE A 178 17.69 20.23 -0.83
N THR A 179 18.89 20.53 -1.33
CA THR A 179 19.08 21.06 -2.68
C THR A 179 19.37 19.91 -3.62
N ASP A 180 18.53 19.76 -4.63
CA ASP A 180 18.82 18.89 -5.75
C ASP A 180 19.78 19.60 -6.71
N GLN A 181 20.98 19.03 -6.89
CA GLN A 181 21.99 19.60 -7.77
C GLN A 181 21.59 19.53 -9.25
N ALA A 182 20.76 18.56 -9.64
CA ALA A 182 20.35 18.37 -11.03
C ALA A 182 19.33 19.43 -11.47
N SER A 183 18.27 19.65 -10.69
CA SER A 183 17.22 20.64 -11.00
C SER A 183 17.44 22.02 -10.40
N GLY A 184 18.34 22.15 -9.41
CA GLY A 184 18.47 23.35 -8.56
C GLY A 184 17.31 23.53 -7.57
N GLY A 185 16.35 22.61 -7.53
CA GLY A 185 15.19 22.65 -6.65
C GLY A 185 15.58 22.51 -5.18
N VAL A 186 14.91 23.27 -4.30
CA VAL A 186 15.07 23.16 -2.85
C VAL A 186 13.78 22.63 -2.25
N THR A 187 13.86 21.48 -1.61
CA THR A 187 12.79 20.94 -0.76
C THR A 187 13.26 20.85 0.68
N GLY A 188 12.46 20.28 1.56
CA GLY A 188 12.79 20.17 2.97
C GLY A 188 11.58 19.83 3.81
N ALA A 189 11.86 19.54 5.08
CA ALA A 189 10.84 19.35 6.08
C ALA A 189 11.16 20.20 7.30
N VAL A 190 10.13 20.80 7.88
CA VAL A 190 10.13 21.28 9.26
C VAL A 190 9.24 20.33 10.06
N ALA A 191 9.74 19.76 11.14
CA ALA A 191 8.94 19.03 12.11
C ALA A 191 8.92 19.84 13.40
N ALA A 192 7.76 20.44 13.69
CA ALA A 192 7.53 21.28 14.86
C ALA A 192 6.57 20.57 15.82
N VAL A 193 6.92 20.51 17.10
CA VAL A 193 6.16 19.79 18.12
C VAL A 193 5.73 20.73 19.25
N THR A 194 4.51 20.51 19.74
CA THR A 194 3.98 21.12 20.97
C THR A 194 3.12 20.13 21.73
N ALA A 195 2.87 20.42 23.01
CA ALA A 195 2.01 19.62 23.86
C ALA A 195 0.93 20.49 24.54
N GLN A 196 -0.25 19.91 24.72
CA GLN A 196 -1.28 20.39 25.63
C GLN A 196 -1.21 19.56 26.91
N GLY A 197 -0.75 20.20 27.97
CA GLY A 197 -0.54 19.63 29.29
C GLY A 197 -0.29 20.76 30.28
N ARG A 198 0.32 20.45 31.42
CA ARG A 198 0.81 21.43 32.39
C ARG A 198 2.31 21.58 32.26
N ASP A 199 2.82 22.76 32.58
CA ASP A 199 4.27 23.04 32.69
C ASP A 199 5.07 22.66 31.44
N VAL A 200 4.50 22.90 30.25
CA VAL A 200 5.12 22.51 28.98
C VAL A 200 6.35 23.38 28.72
N THR A 201 7.49 22.72 28.57
CA THR A 201 8.80 23.35 28.29
C THR A 201 9.48 22.65 27.13
N ALA A 202 10.23 23.42 26.34
CA ALA A 202 10.95 22.96 25.16
C ALA A 202 12.45 23.19 25.32
N GLN A 203 13.26 22.25 24.85
CA GLN A 203 14.72 22.39 24.82
C GLN A 203 15.33 21.73 23.58
N VAL A 204 16.48 22.26 23.16
CA VAL A 204 17.40 21.58 22.24
C VAL A 204 18.27 20.64 23.08
N VAL A 205 18.20 19.34 22.82
CA VAL A 205 19.01 18.33 23.53
C VAL A 205 20.41 18.27 22.93
N ASP A 206 20.47 18.21 21.61
CA ASP A 206 21.70 18.21 20.82
C ASP A 206 21.41 18.75 19.40
N ALA A 207 22.39 18.68 18.49
CA ALA A 207 22.27 19.19 17.13
C ALA A 207 21.17 18.53 16.27
N ARG A 208 20.62 17.38 16.68
CA ARG A 208 19.65 16.57 15.93
C ARG A 208 18.42 16.16 16.74
N THR A 209 18.34 16.57 18.01
CA THR A 209 17.29 16.17 18.94
C THR A 209 16.73 17.39 19.66
N VAL A 210 15.40 17.51 19.66
CA VAL A 210 14.66 18.44 20.51
C VAL A 210 13.68 17.69 21.40
N ARG A 211 13.39 18.25 22.58
CA ARG A 211 12.54 17.60 23.58
C ARG A 211 11.52 18.58 24.15
N LEU A 212 10.29 18.09 24.34
CA LEU A 212 9.31 18.70 25.24
C LEU A 212 9.30 17.94 26.57
N SER A 213 9.17 18.67 27.67
CA SER A 213 8.86 18.13 29.01
C SER A 213 7.59 18.77 29.53
N PHE A 214 6.66 17.98 30.05
CA PHE A 214 5.36 18.46 30.54
C PHE A 214 4.75 17.47 31.54
N LYS A 215 3.75 17.91 32.30
CA LYS A 215 2.90 17.01 33.09
C LYS A 215 1.53 16.84 32.43
N PRO A 216 0.85 15.69 32.58
CA PRO A 216 -0.53 15.57 32.16
C PRO A 216 -1.44 16.58 32.89
N ARG A 217 -2.61 16.86 32.31
CA ARG A 217 -3.67 17.60 33.00
C ARG A 217 -4.17 16.81 34.22
N PRO A 218 -4.92 17.43 35.17
CA PRO A 218 -5.39 16.73 36.37
C PRO A 218 -6.25 15.48 36.09
N ASP A 219 -6.88 15.39 34.90
CA ASP A 219 -7.63 14.22 34.43
C ASP A 219 -6.73 13.11 33.84
N GLY A 220 -5.41 13.25 33.95
CA GLY A 220 -4.42 12.34 33.34
C GLY A 220 -4.29 12.47 31.83
N GLY A 221 -4.93 13.49 31.22
CA GLY A 221 -4.97 13.67 29.78
C GLY A 221 -3.92 14.64 29.25
N PHE A 222 -3.34 14.33 28.09
CA PHE A 222 -2.50 15.25 27.32
C PHE A 222 -2.63 15.03 25.82
N ARG A 223 -2.21 16.01 25.02
CA ARG A 223 -2.13 15.90 23.56
C ARG A 223 -0.78 16.40 23.07
N ILE A 224 -0.13 15.64 22.21
CA ILE A 224 1.04 16.08 21.44
C ILE A 224 0.60 16.33 19.99
N VAL A 225 1.03 17.44 19.42
CA VAL A 225 0.83 17.74 18.00
C VAL A 225 2.19 18.00 17.35
N THR A 226 2.49 17.27 16.28
CA THR A 226 3.67 17.48 15.45
C THR A 226 3.25 17.93 14.05
N GLY A 227 3.49 19.20 13.72
CA GLY A 227 3.24 19.77 12.40
C GLY A 227 4.43 19.55 11.48
N VAL A 228 4.16 19.03 10.27
CA VAL A 228 5.18 18.69 9.27
C VAL A 228 4.80 19.20 7.87
N PRO A 229 4.58 20.51 7.67
CA PRO A 229 4.33 21.06 6.34
C PRO A 229 5.59 21.00 5.46
N ALA A 230 5.41 21.17 4.14
CA ALA A 230 6.52 21.38 3.21
C ALA A 230 7.37 22.59 3.64
N HIS A 231 8.68 22.49 3.46
CA HIS A 231 9.63 23.52 3.83
C HIS A 231 10.68 23.72 2.73
N THR A 232 11.05 24.97 2.47
CA THR A 232 12.03 25.34 1.44
C THR A 232 13.05 26.36 1.98
N GLY A 233 13.24 26.40 3.31
CA GLY A 233 14.12 27.36 3.99
C GLY A 233 13.40 28.55 4.61
N GLY A 234 14.17 29.49 5.17
CA GLY A 234 13.68 30.71 5.83
C GLY A 234 13.73 30.66 7.36
N ASP A 235 13.02 31.59 8.00
CA ASP A 235 13.01 31.73 9.47
C ASP A 235 12.29 30.55 10.14
N LEU A 236 13.03 29.80 10.96
CA LEU A 236 12.52 28.59 11.61
C LEU A 236 11.43 28.89 12.65
N GLY A 237 11.47 30.04 13.32
CA GLY A 237 10.41 30.44 14.26
C GLY A 237 9.06 30.63 13.57
N LYS A 238 9.04 31.34 12.43
CA LYS A 238 7.85 31.51 11.58
C LYS A 238 7.37 30.19 10.99
N ALA A 239 8.29 29.35 10.51
CA ALA A 239 7.96 28.02 9.99
C ALA A 239 7.32 27.14 11.08
N THR A 240 7.87 27.17 12.30
CA THR A 240 7.35 26.47 13.49
C THR A 240 5.94 26.96 13.84
N ALA A 241 5.71 28.27 13.90
CA ALA A 241 4.40 28.84 14.17
C ALA A 241 3.35 28.44 13.12
N LYS A 242 3.74 28.43 11.84
CA LYS A 242 2.88 27.97 10.73
C LYS A 242 2.55 26.48 10.84
N ALA A 243 3.55 25.64 11.11
CA ALA A 243 3.37 24.19 11.25
C ALA A 243 2.39 23.83 12.38
N LEU A 244 2.41 24.59 13.47
CA LEU A 244 1.57 24.37 14.64
C LEU A 244 0.26 25.18 14.65
N ALA A 245 -0.06 25.90 13.58
CA ALA A 245 -1.26 26.73 13.51
C ALA A 245 -2.55 25.92 13.75
N GLY A 246 -3.31 26.29 14.78
CA GLY A 246 -4.56 25.62 15.18
C GLY A 246 -4.37 24.28 15.89
N SER A 247 -3.18 24.00 16.41
CA SER A 247 -2.88 22.80 17.23
C SER A 247 -3.51 22.84 18.63
N THR A 248 -3.85 24.04 19.13
CA THR A 248 -4.44 24.26 20.46
C THR A 248 -5.97 24.22 20.49
N GLY A 249 -6.63 24.07 19.34
CA GLY A 249 -8.09 24.06 19.26
C GLY A 249 -8.74 22.85 19.93
N THR A 250 -10.01 23.01 20.32
CA THR A 250 -10.89 21.90 20.70
C THR A 250 -11.46 21.24 19.43
N GLY A 251 -11.68 19.92 19.45
CA GLY A 251 -12.30 19.19 18.33
C GLY A 251 -11.52 19.21 17.01
N ILE A 252 -10.18 19.30 17.05
CA ILE A 252 -9.32 19.30 15.85
C ILE A 252 -9.42 18.00 15.03
N ASP A 253 -10.01 16.94 15.57
CA ASP A 253 -10.27 15.66 14.90
C ASP A 253 -11.55 15.66 14.05
N ARG A 254 -12.46 16.63 14.25
CA ARG A 254 -13.75 16.67 13.53
C ARG A 254 -13.57 16.71 12.02
N ALA A 255 -12.70 17.60 11.53
CA ALA A 255 -12.41 17.73 10.10
C ALA A 255 -11.81 16.43 9.54
N HIS A 256 -10.95 15.77 10.32
CA HIS A 256 -10.37 14.48 9.97
C HIS A 256 -11.43 13.38 9.85
N ARG A 257 -12.28 13.19 10.87
CA ARG A 257 -13.35 12.18 10.83
C ARG A 257 -14.35 12.44 9.72
N THR A 258 -14.80 13.69 9.55
CA THR A 258 -15.73 14.05 8.48
C THR A 258 -15.16 13.74 7.10
N TRP A 259 -13.87 14.00 6.87
CA TRP A 259 -13.23 13.67 5.60
C TRP A 259 -13.17 12.16 5.36
N TRP A 260 -12.72 11.38 6.34
CA TRP A 260 -12.61 9.92 6.21
C TRP A 260 -13.95 9.21 6.08
N HIS A 261 -14.95 9.63 6.86
CA HIS A 261 -16.30 9.06 6.76
C HIS A 261 -16.92 9.33 5.39
N ARG A 262 -16.66 10.51 4.80
CA ARG A 262 -17.08 10.84 3.44
C ARG A 262 -16.35 10.00 2.40
N PHE A 263 -15.04 9.85 2.52
CA PHE A 263 -14.27 8.97 1.62
C PHE A 263 -14.88 7.56 1.56
N TRP A 264 -15.17 6.97 2.72
CA TRP A 264 -15.77 5.64 2.78
C TRP A 264 -17.24 5.58 2.32
N SER A 265 -18.02 6.66 2.49
CA SER A 265 -19.39 6.71 1.97
C SER A 265 -19.43 6.80 0.45
N ASP A 266 -18.43 7.47 -0.13
CA ASP A 266 -18.35 7.72 -1.56
C ASP A 266 -17.73 6.49 -2.27
N ALA A 267 -16.74 5.82 -1.68
CA ALA A 267 -16.13 4.61 -2.20
C ALA A 267 -17.13 3.45 -2.40
N ALA A 268 -16.92 2.66 -3.45
CA ALA A 268 -17.75 1.51 -3.77
C ALA A 268 -17.57 0.40 -2.70
N PRO A 269 -18.64 0.04 -1.97
CA PRO A 269 -18.54 -0.93 -0.88
C PRO A 269 -18.37 -2.34 -1.40
N LEU A 270 -17.69 -3.19 -0.64
CA LEU A 270 -17.58 -4.61 -0.92
C LEU A 270 -17.47 -5.36 0.41
N ARG A 271 -18.51 -6.12 0.76
CA ARG A 271 -18.53 -7.03 1.92
C ARG A 271 -18.55 -8.46 1.41
N ILE A 272 -17.53 -9.25 1.74
CA ILE A 272 -17.37 -10.64 1.36
C ILE A 272 -17.52 -11.53 2.59
N THR A 273 -18.15 -12.68 2.42
CA THR A 273 -18.08 -13.77 3.40
C THR A 273 -17.76 -15.09 2.74
N SER A 274 -16.99 -15.93 3.44
CA SER A 274 -16.58 -17.24 2.94
C SER A 274 -16.51 -18.26 4.08
N PRO A 275 -16.79 -19.56 3.83
CA PRO A 275 -16.72 -20.59 4.88
C PRO A 275 -15.35 -20.73 5.56
N ASP A 276 -14.27 -20.43 4.85
CA ASP A 276 -12.88 -20.58 5.32
C ASP A 276 -12.23 -19.26 5.76
N GLY A 277 -12.97 -18.14 5.72
CA GLY A 277 -12.48 -16.81 6.06
C GLY A 277 -11.55 -16.18 5.01
N SER A 278 -11.26 -16.85 3.89
CA SER A 278 -10.37 -16.32 2.84
C SER A 278 -10.95 -15.09 2.15
N GLY A 279 -12.27 -15.06 1.93
CA GLY A 279 -12.99 -13.92 1.36
C GLY A 279 -12.93 -12.69 2.26
N GLU A 280 -13.10 -12.85 3.56
CA GLU A 280 -12.95 -11.80 4.57
C GLU A 280 -11.50 -11.27 4.65
N TYR A 281 -10.52 -12.13 4.41
CA TYR A 281 -9.12 -11.71 4.32
C TYR A 281 -8.88 -10.82 3.09
N MET A 282 -9.43 -11.20 1.93
CA MET A 282 -9.36 -10.37 0.71
C MET A 282 -10.18 -9.08 0.81
N GLU A 283 -11.32 -9.09 1.51
CA GLU A 283 -12.08 -7.89 1.88
C GLU A 283 -11.19 -6.90 2.66
N THR A 284 -10.40 -7.44 3.59
CA THR A 284 -9.49 -6.63 4.43
C THR A 284 -8.34 -6.05 3.62
N LEU A 285 -7.71 -6.84 2.75
CA LEU A 285 -6.65 -6.34 1.86
C LEU A 285 -7.17 -5.26 0.90
N ARG A 286 -8.38 -5.42 0.36
CA ARG A 286 -9.01 -4.38 -0.46
C ARG A 286 -9.26 -3.10 0.35
N ALA A 287 -9.83 -3.22 1.56
CA ALA A 287 -10.04 -2.05 2.41
C ALA A 287 -8.72 -1.37 2.78
N GLN A 288 -7.67 -2.15 3.09
CA GLN A 288 -6.33 -1.64 3.36
C GLN A 288 -5.75 -0.89 2.15
N GLN A 289 -5.92 -1.41 0.93
CA GLN A 289 -5.47 -0.74 -0.29
C GLN A 289 -6.19 0.60 -0.52
N LEU A 290 -7.51 0.65 -0.34
CA LEU A 290 -8.28 1.90 -0.49
C LEU A 290 -7.92 2.93 0.58
N TYR A 291 -7.76 2.47 1.84
CA TYR A 291 -7.24 3.30 2.92
C TYR A 291 -5.87 3.88 2.57
N MET A 292 -4.96 3.04 2.08
CA MET A 292 -3.63 3.46 1.67
C MET A 292 -3.70 4.50 0.54
N THR A 293 -4.49 4.27 -0.51
CA THR A 293 -4.68 5.26 -1.59
C THR A 293 -5.09 6.62 -1.01
N ALA A 294 -6.13 6.65 -0.17
CA ALA A 294 -6.61 7.88 0.44
C ALA A 294 -5.57 8.55 1.34
N ALA A 295 -4.80 7.74 2.06
CA ALA A 295 -3.77 8.19 2.99
C ALA A 295 -2.44 8.55 2.30
N THR A 296 -2.23 8.26 1.01
CA THR A 296 -0.96 8.50 0.31
C THR A 296 -1.01 9.23 -1.03
N MET A 297 -2.18 9.39 -1.67
CA MET A 297 -2.29 9.90 -3.05
C MET A 297 -3.01 11.26 -3.16
N ARG A 298 -2.59 12.26 -2.39
CA ARG A 298 -3.14 13.64 -2.47
C ARG A 298 -2.11 14.72 -2.78
N GLY A 299 -0.83 14.33 -2.95
CA GLY A 299 0.28 15.23 -3.29
C GLY A 299 0.31 15.71 -4.74
N THR A 300 1.42 16.33 -5.10
CA THR A 300 1.70 16.81 -6.47
C THR A 300 2.19 15.69 -7.39
N VAL A 301 2.85 14.68 -6.81
CA VAL A 301 3.34 13.47 -7.48
C VAL A 301 2.90 12.23 -6.68
N PRO A 302 2.89 11.02 -7.28
CA PRO A 302 2.56 9.79 -6.55
C PRO A 302 3.55 9.54 -5.41
N SER A 303 3.08 9.04 -4.28
CA SER A 303 3.95 8.70 -3.15
C SER A 303 4.61 7.32 -3.26
N SER A 304 4.09 6.46 -4.14
CA SER A 304 4.64 5.12 -4.41
C SER A 304 5.69 5.20 -5.52
N HIS A 305 6.88 4.64 -5.32
CA HIS A 305 7.98 4.62 -6.31
C HIS A 305 8.40 3.17 -6.57
N GLY A 306 8.15 2.64 -7.77
CA GLY A 306 8.40 1.21 -8.04
C GLY A 306 7.60 0.28 -7.12
N GLY A 307 6.42 0.72 -6.67
CA GLY A 307 5.59 0.02 -5.69
C GLY A 307 5.92 0.32 -4.23
N VAL A 308 7.04 1.00 -3.93
CA VAL A 308 7.51 1.28 -2.55
C VAL A 308 6.77 2.46 -1.93
N ILE A 309 6.19 2.26 -0.74
CA ILE A 309 5.42 3.26 0.01
C ILE A 309 6.26 3.91 1.10
N ASN A 310 7.18 4.80 0.70
CA ASN A 310 8.10 5.43 1.64
C ASN A 310 7.40 6.32 2.70
N MET A 311 6.22 6.85 2.40
CA MET A 311 5.49 7.71 3.34
C MET A 311 5.07 6.98 4.64
N PHE A 312 5.03 5.65 4.62
CA PHE A 312 4.79 4.82 5.80
C PHE A 312 6.00 3.99 6.22
N SER A 313 7.21 4.36 5.76
CA SER A 313 8.45 3.69 6.15
C SER A 313 8.79 3.96 7.62
N PRO A 314 9.02 2.91 8.45
CA PRO A 314 9.65 3.02 9.77
C PRO A 314 11.19 2.92 9.71
N TRP A 315 11.80 2.86 8.51
CA TRP A 315 13.22 2.56 8.33
C TRP A 315 14.08 3.81 8.07
N ARG A 316 13.83 4.89 8.82
CA ARG A 316 14.65 6.11 8.77
C ARG A 316 14.67 6.73 7.35
N ASP A 317 15.85 7.08 6.83
CA ASP A 317 16.02 7.67 5.48
C ASP A 317 16.19 6.58 4.40
N ALA A 318 16.00 5.31 4.74
CA ALA A 318 16.14 4.25 3.75
C ALA A 318 14.99 4.32 2.73
N VAL A 319 15.36 4.41 1.47
CA VAL A 319 14.45 4.30 0.32
C VAL A 319 15.02 3.24 -0.61
N HIS A 320 14.19 2.30 -1.04
CA HIS A 320 14.57 1.28 -2.01
C HIS A 320 14.20 1.68 -3.43
N TRP A 321 14.97 1.15 -4.38
CA TRP A 321 15.00 1.53 -5.78
C TRP A 321 15.49 2.96 -6.03
N SER A 322 14.61 3.93 -5.89
CA SER A 322 14.88 5.34 -6.19
C SER A 322 13.92 6.23 -5.42
N ALA A 323 14.44 7.35 -4.93
CA ALA A 323 13.68 8.33 -4.18
C ALA A 323 13.12 9.46 -5.06
N ASP A 324 13.66 9.65 -6.26
CA ASP A 324 13.32 10.77 -7.13
C ASP A 324 12.74 10.35 -8.49
N HIS A 325 12.59 9.04 -8.73
CA HIS A 325 12.04 8.50 -9.97
C HIS A 325 10.90 7.49 -9.74
N TRP A 326 10.02 7.39 -10.74
CA TRP A 326 8.89 6.45 -10.75
C TRP A 326 9.00 5.46 -11.89
N TRP A 327 8.58 4.23 -11.59
CA TRP A 327 8.29 3.19 -12.59
C TRP A 327 6.80 3.23 -12.91
N HIS A 328 6.48 3.50 -14.17
CA HIS A 328 5.10 3.56 -14.62
C HIS A 328 4.37 2.22 -14.41
N PHE A 329 5.02 1.09 -14.73
CA PHE A 329 4.44 -0.24 -14.63
C PHE A 329 3.95 -0.56 -13.21
N ASN A 330 4.62 -0.08 -12.17
CA ASN A 330 4.21 -0.29 -10.77
C ASN A 330 3.18 0.74 -10.29
N LEU A 331 3.00 1.85 -11.03
CA LEU A 331 1.97 2.84 -10.74
C LEU A 331 0.61 2.47 -11.34
N ARG A 332 0.58 1.59 -12.34
CA ARG A 332 -0.67 1.25 -13.06
C ARG A 332 -1.67 0.52 -12.16
N GLN A 333 -1.23 -0.41 -11.31
CA GLN A 333 -2.13 -1.25 -10.52
C GLN A 333 -3.09 -0.42 -9.65
N PRO A 334 -2.61 0.54 -8.81
CA PRO A 334 -3.51 1.37 -8.02
C PRO A 334 -4.40 2.28 -8.86
N VAL A 335 -3.97 2.70 -10.06
CA VAL A 335 -4.81 3.51 -10.98
C VAL A 335 -6.07 2.73 -11.39
N TYR A 336 -5.92 1.46 -11.78
CA TYR A 336 -7.05 0.61 -12.13
C TYR A 336 -7.96 0.28 -10.95
N THR A 337 -7.39 0.08 -9.75
CA THR A 337 -8.18 -0.11 -8.52
C THR A 337 -9.13 1.06 -8.27
N ASN A 338 -8.66 2.29 -8.49
CA ASN A 338 -9.43 3.50 -8.20
C ASN A 338 -10.64 3.68 -9.13
N PHE A 339 -10.55 3.22 -10.38
CA PHE A 339 -11.67 3.30 -11.32
C PHE A 339 -12.88 2.51 -10.85
N GLY A 340 -12.74 1.22 -10.55
CA GLY A 340 -13.88 0.41 -10.12
C GLY A 340 -14.28 0.64 -8.66
N ALA A 341 -13.38 1.19 -7.83
CA ALA A 341 -13.70 1.62 -6.48
C ALA A 341 -14.46 2.95 -6.41
N GLY A 342 -14.56 3.71 -7.51
CA GLY A 342 -15.15 5.05 -7.50
C GLY A 342 -14.39 6.03 -6.62
N THR A 343 -13.06 5.97 -6.72
CA THR A 343 -12.10 6.83 -6.02
C THR A 343 -11.09 7.41 -7.03
N GLU A 344 -11.54 7.66 -8.25
CA GLU A 344 -10.71 8.05 -9.39
C GLU A 344 -10.02 9.41 -9.21
N GLU A 345 -10.49 10.26 -8.28
CA GLU A 345 -9.81 11.51 -7.94
C GLU A 345 -8.40 11.30 -7.37
N PHE A 346 -8.13 10.13 -6.78
CA PHE A 346 -6.82 9.78 -6.24
C PHE A 346 -5.80 9.36 -7.32
N ASN A 347 -6.22 9.30 -8.58
CA ASN A 347 -5.31 9.18 -9.73
C ASN A 347 -4.66 10.52 -10.10
N ALA A 348 -5.11 11.65 -9.54
CA ALA A 348 -4.61 12.97 -9.92
C ALA A 348 -3.09 13.14 -9.79
N PRO A 349 -2.40 12.67 -8.73
CA PRO A 349 -0.94 12.78 -8.66
C PRO A 349 -0.22 11.99 -9.77
N TYR A 350 -0.76 10.83 -10.17
CA TYR A 350 -0.24 10.03 -11.29
C TYR A 350 -0.33 10.78 -12.61
N PHE A 351 -1.47 11.41 -12.90
CA PHE A 351 -1.61 12.17 -14.15
C PHE A 351 -0.77 13.44 -14.17
N ARG A 352 -0.69 14.18 -13.06
CA ARG A 352 0.15 15.38 -12.97
C ARG A 352 1.63 15.09 -13.22
N LEU A 353 2.13 13.93 -12.77
CA LEU A 353 3.51 13.51 -13.03
C LEU A 353 3.87 13.60 -14.53
N TYR A 354 2.95 13.23 -15.42
CA TYR A 354 3.18 13.27 -16.86
C TYR A 354 2.72 14.57 -17.52
N LEU A 355 1.55 15.09 -17.15
CA LEU A 355 0.99 16.30 -17.78
C LEU A 355 1.83 17.55 -17.46
N ASP A 356 2.24 17.71 -16.20
CA ASP A 356 3.01 18.88 -15.76
C ASP A 356 4.49 18.81 -16.18
N ARG A 357 4.91 17.71 -16.83
CA ARG A 357 6.29 17.46 -17.29
C ARG A 357 6.41 17.20 -18.79
N LEU A 358 5.33 17.45 -19.54
CA LEU A 358 5.31 17.20 -20.98
C LEU A 358 6.38 18.00 -21.72
N LYS A 359 6.69 19.22 -21.28
CA LYS A 359 7.72 20.06 -21.89
C LYS A 359 9.10 19.41 -21.76
N GLU A 360 9.46 18.99 -20.56
CA GLU A 360 10.74 18.35 -20.24
C GLU A 360 10.89 17.01 -20.97
N MET A 361 9.81 16.21 -21.03
CA MET A 361 9.81 14.96 -21.80
C MET A 361 10.00 15.19 -23.31
N ARG A 362 9.44 16.26 -23.89
CA ARG A 362 9.68 16.65 -25.30
C ARG A 362 11.14 17.03 -25.55
N GLU A 363 11.71 17.83 -24.65
CA GLU A 363 13.11 18.26 -24.72
C GLU A 363 14.03 17.04 -24.63
N TRP A 364 13.75 16.11 -23.71
CA TRP A 364 14.46 14.85 -23.59
C TRP A 364 14.36 14.00 -24.87
N THR A 365 13.15 13.81 -25.40
CA THR A 365 12.92 13.01 -26.62
C THR A 365 13.70 13.59 -27.81
N ARG A 366 13.63 14.91 -28.02
CA ARG A 366 14.37 15.58 -29.10
C ARG A 366 15.88 15.37 -28.99
N ALA A 367 16.42 15.39 -27.78
CA ALA A 367 17.85 15.24 -27.55
C ALA A 367 18.33 13.78 -27.64
N ASN A 368 17.49 12.81 -27.27
CA ASN A 368 17.89 11.42 -27.07
C ASN A 368 17.29 10.43 -28.08
N TRP A 369 16.37 10.89 -28.92
CA TRP A 369 15.76 10.12 -30.00
C TRP A 369 15.77 10.93 -31.31
N PRO A 370 16.96 11.18 -31.88
CA PRO A 370 17.09 12.01 -33.07
C PRO A 370 16.27 11.45 -34.23
N GLY A 371 15.59 12.34 -34.96
CA GLY A 371 14.72 11.98 -36.08
C GLY A 371 13.28 11.62 -35.69
N SER A 372 12.98 11.43 -34.40
CA SER A 372 11.59 11.25 -33.96
C SER A 372 10.84 12.58 -33.80
N GLU A 373 9.52 12.50 -33.85
CA GLU A 373 8.60 13.58 -33.52
C GLU A 373 7.88 13.30 -32.19
N GLY A 374 7.21 14.32 -31.63
CA GLY A 374 6.37 14.12 -30.45
C GLY A 374 7.14 13.82 -29.17
N VAL A 375 6.70 12.81 -28.40
CA VAL A 375 7.27 12.48 -27.08
C VAL A 375 7.31 10.97 -26.82
N CYS A 376 8.49 10.49 -26.41
CA CYS A 376 8.65 9.19 -25.75
C CYS A 376 8.46 9.39 -24.26
N VAL A 377 7.38 8.83 -23.69
CA VAL A 377 7.17 8.85 -22.24
C VAL A 377 7.99 7.73 -21.64
N ALA A 378 8.91 8.06 -20.76
CA ALA A 378 9.82 7.09 -20.15
C ALA A 378 9.12 6.23 -19.08
N GLU A 379 9.40 4.93 -19.09
CA GLU A 379 9.06 4.00 -18.01
C GLU A 379 9.60 4.49 -16.65
N TYR A 380 10.77 5.15 -16.70
CA TYR A 380 11.50 5.65 -15.54
C TYR A 380 11.64 7.18 -15.59
N LEU A 381 10.73 7.88 -14.92
CA LEU A 381 10.61 9.34 -14.98
C LEU A 381 10.93 9.97 -13.63
N ARG A 382 11.76 11.02 -13.63
CA ARG A 382 12.11 11.80 -12.44
C ARG A 382 11.02 12.82 -12.09
N TYR A 383 10.95 13.25 -10.83
CA TYR A 383 9.95 14.24 -10.36
C TYR A 383 10.00 15.58 -11.10
N ASP A 384 11.15 15.92 -11.70
CA ASP A 384 11.36 17.16 -12.46
C ASP A 384 11.12 16.99 -13.97
N GLY A 385 10.74 15.79 -14.42
CA GLY A 385 10.48 15.49 -15.84
C GLY A 385 11.69 14.97 -16.62
N THR A 386 12.87 14.89 -16.01
CA THR A 386 14.04 14.23 -16.61
C THR A 386 13.77 12.74 -16.72
N ALA A 387 14.02 12.15 -17.90
CA ALA A 387 13.83 10.72 -18.10
C ALA A 387 15.13 9.94 -17.86
N GLY A 388 15.03 8.78 -17.21
CA GLY A 388 16.14 7.82 -17.10
C GLY A 388 16.18 6.78 -18.23
N ALA A 389 15.24 6.85 -19.17
CA ALA A 389 15.03 5.95 -20.31
C ALA A 389 14.74 6.76 -21.60
N CYS A 390 14.11 6.16 -22.63
CA CYS A 390 13.77 6.83 -23.90
C CYS A 390 15.00 7.46 -24.61
N ASN A 391 16.10 6.72 -24.72
CA ASN A 391 17.28 7.13 -25.45
C ASN A 391 17.66 6.06 -26.49
N SER A 392 17.48 6.38 -27.77
CA SER A 392 17.72 5.44 -28.86
C SER A 392 19.20 5.14 -29.08
N SER A 393 20.10 6.04 -28.66
CA SER A 393 21.55 5.86 -28.77
C SER A 393 22.13 4.95 -27.67
N ARG A 394 21.42 4.78 -26.56
CA ARG A 394 21.78 3.83 -25.49
C ARG A 394 21.40 2.40 -25.90
N PRO A 395 22.18 1.38 -25.48
CA PRO A 395 21.79 -0.01 -25.68
C PRO A 395 20.43 -0.29 -24.99
N PRO A 396 19.72 -1.33 -25.45
CA PRO A 396 18.56 -1.84 -24.73
C PRO A 396 18.98 -2.27 -23.31
N ASP A 397 18.20 -1.88 -22.31
CA ASP A 397 18.37 -2.29 -20.91
C ASP A 397 16.99 -2.51 -20.28
N TRP A 398 16.93 -2.72 -18.96
CA TRP A 398 15.69 -2.97 -18.23
C TRP A 398 14.55 -2.00 -18.59
N LEU A 399 14.85 -0.70 -18.75
CA LEU A 399 13.83 0.36 -18.86
C LEU A 399 13.93 1.12 -20.18
N ASN A 400 15.11 1.18 -20.79
CA ASN A 400 15.34 1.90 -22.03
C ASN A 400 14.72 1.17 -23.23
N ARG A 401 14.16 1.94 -24.17
CA ARG A 401 13.44 1.46 -25.37
C ARG A 401 12.11 0.71 -25.09
N ILE A 402 11.58 0.78 -23.87
CA ILE A 402 10.15 0.55 -23.63
C ILE A 402 9.41 1.82 -24.07
N VAL A 403 8.63 1.72 -25.15
CA VAL A 403 7.90 2.88 -25.71
C VAL A 403 6.39 2.84 -25.45
N THR A 404 5.89 1.73 -24.89
CA THR A 404 4.46 1.52 -24.53
C THR A 404 3.97 2.30 -23.33
N THR A 405 4.88 2.83 -22.52
CA THR A 405 4.53 3.65 -21.35
C THR A 405 3.65 4.84 -21.75
N GLY A 406 3.99 5.55 -22.84
CA GLY A 406 3.22 6.71 -23.31
C GLY A 406 1.77 6.37 -23.68
N PRO A 407 1.56 5.38 -24.55
CA PRO A 407 0.24 4.83 -24.82
C PRO A 407 -0.58 4.46 -23.59
N GLU A 408 0.01 3.81 -22.59
CA GLU A 408 -0.75 3.36 -21.43
C GLU A 408 -1.14 4.54 -20.53
N VAL A 409 -0.25 5.53 -20.35
CA VAL A 409 -0.61 6.79 -19.68
C VAL A 409 -1.78 7.47 -20.40
N VAL A 410 -1.74 7.53 -21.74
CA VAL A 410 -2.84 8.06 -22.56
C VAL A 410 -4.13 7.27 -22.37
N HIS A 411 -4.05 5.94 -22.31
CA HIS A 411 -5.21 5.09 -22.06
C HIS A 411 -5.79 5.33 -20.67
N ASN A 412 -4.95 5.47 -19.63
CA ASN A 412 -5.38 5.79 -18.28
C ASN A 412 -6.06 7.17 -18.20
N LEU A 413 -5.55 8.18 -18.91
CA LEU A 413 -6.20 9.50 -19.03
C LEU A 413 -7.55 9.42 -19.73
N TRP A 414 -7.63 8.62 -20.80
CA TRP A 414 -8.89 8.35 -21.48
C TRP A 414 -9.91 7.67 -20.56
N LEU A 415 -9.48 6.64 -19.82
CA LEU A 415 -10.32 5.97 -18.83
C LEU A 415 -10.76 6.95 -17.74
N GLN A 416 -9.87 7.80 -17.22
CA GLN A 416 -10.23 8.84 -16.26
C GLN A 416 -11.34 9.75 -16.80
N TYR A 417 -11.26 10.19 -18.05
CA TYR A 417 -12.36 10.91 -18.69
C TYR A 417 -13.64 10.06 -18.79
N ARG A 418 -13.53 8.79 -19.19
CA ARG A 418 -14.69 7.90 -19.38
C ARG A 418 -15.40 7.56 -18.08
N TYR A 419 -14.69 7.47 -16.95
CA TYR A 419 -15.26 7.24 -15.63
C TYR A 419 -15.83 8.53 -15.01
N THR A 420 -15.15 9.67 -15.15
CA THR A 420 -15.58 10.94 -14.52
C THR A 420 -16.56 11.76 -15.37
N GLY A 421 -16.56 11.57 -16.69
CA GLY A 421 -17.26 12.44 -17.65
C GLY A 421 -16.67 13.85 -17.79
N LYS A 422 -15.54 14.17 -17.12
CA LYS A 422 -14.96 15.52 -17.09
C LYS A 422 -14.18 15.82 -18.37
N ARG A 423 -14.78 16.60 -19.28
CA ARG A 423 -14.17 16.97 -20.57
C ARG A 423 -12.83 17.69 -20.45
N SER A 424 -12.61 18.47 -19.37
CA SER A 424 -11.34 19.17 -19.15
C SER A 424 -10.14 18.23 -19.13
N ILE A 425 -10.32 16.98 -18.69
CA ILE A 425 -9.27 15.95 -18.72
C ILE A 425 -8.80 15.68 -20.15
N LEU A 426 -9.71 15.65 -21.14
CA LEU A 426 -9.34 15.48 -22.55
C LEU A 426 -8.62 16.71 -23.10
N ASP A 427 -9.04 17.91 -22.69
CA ASP A 427 -8.41 19.15 -23.15
C ASP A 427 -6.98 19.29 -22.60
N GLU A 428 -6.78 18.99 -21.32
CA GLU A 428 -5.48 18.96 -20.65
C GLU A 428 -4.57 17.85 -21.19
N SER A 429 -5.12 16.67 -21.50
CA SER A 429 -4.36 15.52 -21.97
C SER A 429 -4.05 15.50 -23.46
N TYR A 430 -4.81 16.22 -24.30
CA TYR A 430 -4.65 16.15 -25.75
C TYR A 430 -3.23 16.45 -26.25
N PRO A 431 -2.48 17.44 -25.72
CA PRO A 431 -1.09 17.65 -26.11
C PRO A 431 -0.21 16.41 -25.93
N LEU A 432 -0.37 15.68 -24.82
CA LEU A 432 0.35 14.42 -24.59
C LEU A 432 -0.14 13.32 -25.55
N MET A 433 -1.46 13.18 -25.73
CA MET A 433 -2.05 12.23 -26.67
C MET A 433 -1.51 12.39 -28.08
N ARG A 434 -1.53 13.63 -28.59
CA ARG A 434 -1.03 14.00 -29.91
C ARG A 434 0.45 13.63 -30.05
N ASP A 435 1.26 13.96 -29.05
CA ASP A 435 2.71 13.76 -29.14
C ASP A 435 3.11 12.30 -29.01
N VAL A 436 2.40 11.50 -28.22
CA VAL A 436 2.61 10.04 -28.18
C VAL A 436 2.28 9.42 -29.54
N ALA A 437 1.18 9.83 -30.18
CA ALA A 437 0.85 9.38 -31.52
C ALA A 437 1.90 9.79 -32.56
N ARG A 438 2.37 11.05 -32.53
CA ARG A 438 3.43 11.54 -33.42
C ARG A 438 4.73 10.76 -33.23
N PHE A 439 5.08 10.42 -31.99
CA PHE A 439 6.25 9.61 -31.70
C PHE A 439 6.17 8.23 -32.36
N TYR A 440 5.07 7.49 -32.14
CA TYR A 440 4.87 6.19 -32.79
C TYR A 440 4.91 6.31 -34.32
N LEU A 441 4.17 7.25 -34.91
CA LEU A 441 4.17 7.44 -36.37
C LEU A 441 5.57 7.75 -36.94
N SER A 442 6.44 8.41 -36.17
CA SER A 442 7.80 8.76 -36.60
C SER A 442 8.81 7.61 -36.52
N ILE A 443 8.51 6.55 -35.77
CA ILE A 443 9.41 5.39 -35.58
C ILE A 443 8.87 4.10 -36.22
N LEU A 444 7.68 4.16 -36.82
CA LEU A 444 7.09 3.06 -37.58
C LEU A 444 7.66 3.05 -39.00
N GLU A 445 8.11 1.89 -39.45
CA GLU A 445 8.66 1.69 -40.79
C GLU A 445 7.75 0.77 -41.59
N GLU A 446 7.45 1.13 -42.85
CA GLU A 446 6.65 0.27 -43.72
C GLU A 446 7.53 -0.85 -44.29
N GLY A 447 7.20 -2.10 -43.97
CA GLY A 447 7.89 -3.29 -44.45
C GLY A 447 7.43 -3.74 -45.83
N ASP A 448 8.12 -4.73 -46.40
CA ASP A 448 7.80 -5.33 -47.71
C ASP A 448 6.42 -6.00 -47.75
N ASP A 449 5.84 -6.33 -46.59
CA ASP A 449 4.48 -6.87 -46.44
C ASP A 449 3.38 -5.78 -46.43
N GLY A 450 3.77 -4.51 -46.55
CA GLY A 450 2.88 -3.35 -46.51
C GLY A 450 2.37 -3.02 -45.11
N LYS A 451 2.96 -3.59 -44.06
CA LYS A 451 2.64 -3.31 -42.65
C LYS A 451 3.64 -2.33 -42.04
N LEU A 452 3.22 -1.66 -40.98
CA LEU A 452 4.02 -0.69 -40.22
C LEU A 452 4.63 -1.39 -39.00
N HIS A 453 5.94 -1.58 -39.03
CA HIS A 453 6.69 -2.31 -38.02
C HIS A 453 7.41 -1.38 -37.05
N LEU A 454 7.48 -1.81 -35.79
CA LEU A 454 8.41 -1.27 -34.80
C LEU A 454 9.66 -2.15 -34.76
N HIS A 455 10.82 -1.51 -34.74
CA HIS A 455 12.12 -2.17 -34.61
C HIS A 455 12.90 -1.61 -33.43
N HIS A 456 13.79 -2.42 -32.87
CA HIS A 456 14.71 -2.02 -31.80
C HIS A 456 14.00 -1.45 -30.55
N VAL A 457 12.86 -2.03 -30.19
CA VAL A 457 12.08 -1.69 -28.98
C VAL A 457 12.02 -2.87 -28.03
N ASN A 458 11.71 -2.65 -26.76
CA ASN A 458 11.62 -3.72 -25.78
C ASN A 458 10.16 -4.15 -25.56
N ALA A 459 9.91 -5.47 -25.49
CA ALA A 459 8.67 -6.01 -24.94
C ALA A 459 8.76 -6.00 -23.40
N MET A 460 8.45 -4.82 -22.84
CA MET A 460 8.62 -4.52 -21.41
C MET A 460 10.05 -4.81 -20.94
N GLU A 461 10.28 -5.12 -19.67
CA GLU A 461 11.62 -5.51 -19.21
C GLU A 461 11.98 -6.96 -19.61
N THR A 462 11.08 -7.68 -20.30
CA THR A 462 11.17 -9.14 -20.49
C THR A 462 11.95 -9.54 -21.72
N GLN A 463 11.73 -8.89 -22.87
CA GLN A 463 12.44 -9.21 -24.11
C GLN A 463 12.95 -7.92 -24.74
N TRP A 464 14.26 -7.86 -24.98
CA TRP A 464 14.95 -6.62 -25.33
C TRP A 464 15.32 -6.58 -26.81
N ASP A 465 15.32 -5.38 -27.39
CA ASP A 465 15.73 -5.09 -28.79
C ASP A 465 14.99 -5.91 -29.84
N THR A 466 13.69 -6.04 -29.65
CA THR A 466 12.80 -6.84 -30.47
C THR A 466 12.06 -6.01 -31.51
N SER A 467 11.28 -6.67 -32.37
CA SER A 467 10.32 -6.05 -33.27
C SER A 467 8.88 -6.39 -32.89
N ASP A 468 7.98 -5.44 -33.10
CA ASP A 468 6.52 -5.58 -32.85
C ASP A 468 6.15 -6.31 -31.55
N PRO A 469 6.52 -5.78 -30.36
CA PRO A 469 6.04 -6.33 -29.10
C PRO A 469 4.52 -6.43 -29.05
N ALA A 470 4.00 -7.51 -28.46
CA ALA A 470 2.55 -7.69 -28.27
C ALA A 470 1.93 -6.52 -27.46
N THR A 471 2.71 -5.92 -26.55
CA THR A 471 2.33 -4.73 -25.79
C THR A 471 2.05 -3.52 -26.69
N ASP A 472 2.94 -3.21 -27.63
CA ASP A 472 2.86 -2.07 -28.54
C ASP A 472 1.79 -2.27 -29.61
N LEU A 473 1.75 -3.46 -30.18
CA LEU A 473 0.72 -3.85 -31.15
C LEU A 473 -0.68 -3.72 -30.54
N ALA A 474 -0.85 -4.08 -29.26
CA ALA A 474 -2.12 -3.89 -28.55
C ALA A 474 -2.38 -2.40 -28.28
N ALA A 475 -1.36 -1.66 -27.85
CA ALA A 475 -1.46 -0.24 -27.53
C ALA A 475 -1.94 0.57 -28.75
N MET A 476 -1.29 0.42 -29.90
CA MET A 476 -1.63 1.15 -31.13
C MET A 476 -3.07 0.87 -31.58
N ARG A 477 -3.54 -0.38 -31.49
CA ARG A 477 -4.92 -0.78 -31.82
C ARG A 477 -5.97 -0.08 -30.98
N VAL A 478 -5.65 0.23 -29.72
CA VAL A 478 -6.56 0.90 -28.79
C VAL A 478 -6.45 2.42 -28.89
N ILE A 479 -5.24 2.97 -28.86
CA ILE A 479 -5.04 4.41 -28.70
C ILE A 479 -5.15 5.19 -30.01
N PHE A 480 -4.71 4.65 -31.16
CA PHE A 480 -4.76 5.36 -32.44
C PHE A 480 -6.17 5.80 -32.81
N PRO A 481 -7.22 4.94 -32.74
CA PRO A 481 -8.58 5.40 -33.05
C PRO A 481 -9.09 6.45 -32.04
N ILE A 482 -8.73 6.35 -30.76
CA ILE A 482 -9.10 7.34 -29.73
C ILE A 482 -8.46 8.69 -30.07
N ILE A 483 -7.16 8.71 -30.35
CA ILE A 483 -6.41 9.94 -30.63
C ILE A 483 -6.86 10.56 -31.96
N ALA A 484 -7.11 9.75 -32.99
CA ALA A 484 -7.63 10.22 -34.28
C ALA A 484 -8.99 10.92 -34.12
N GLU A 485 -9.88 10.39 -33.28
CA GLU A 485 -11.14 11.06 -32.95
C GLU A 485 -10.92 12.39 -32.21
N GLN A 486 -10.01 12.41 -31.22
CA GLN A 486 -9.70 13.64 -30.50
C GLN A 486 -9.03 14.71 -31.36
N ALA A 487 -8.19 14.30 -32.32
CA ALA A 487 -7.53 15.16 -33.29
C ALA A 487 -8.55 15.80 -34.24
N ASP A 488 -9.46 15.01 -34.80
CA ASP A 488 -10.55 15.51 -35.63
C ASP A 488 -11.43 16.55 -34.92
N ARG A 489 -11.80 16.27 -33.67
CA ARG A 489 -12.60 17.19 -32.85
C ARG A 489 -11.90 18.52 -32.59
N ARG A 490 -10.57 18.55 -32.66
CA ARG A 490 -9.72 19.72 -32.43
C ARG A 490 -9.16 20.33 -33.72
N GLY A 491 -9.56 19.80 -34.89
CA GLY A 491 -9.17 20.33 -36.20
C GLY A 491 -7.81 19.84 -36.72
N ASP A 492 -7.13 18.92 -36.03
CA ASP A 492 -5.89 18.29 -36.48
C ASP A 492 -6.22 17.14 -37.46
N ARG A 493 -6.71 17.52 -38.64
CA ARG A 493 -7.20 16.58 -39.67
C ARG A 493 -6.10 15.72 -40.26
N GLU A 494 -4.87 16.23 -40.27
CA GLU A 494 -3.70 15.52 -40.76
C GLU A 494 -3.34 14.34 -39.86
N LEU A 495 -3.15 14.58 -38.56
CA LEU A 495 -2.88 13.51 -37.60
C LEU A 495 -3.99 12.46 -37.61
N ALA A 496 -5.26 12.91 -37.63
CA ALA A 496 -6.40 12.02 -37.66
C ALA A 496 -6.39 11.11 -38.91
N ARG A 497 -6.00 11.64 -40.08
CA ARG A 497 -5.87 10.88 -41.32
C ARG A 497 -4.70 9.89 -41.25
N GLU A 498 -3.53 10.32 -40.78
CA GLU A 498 -2.35 9.46 -40.66
C GLU A 498 -2.60 8.26 -39.75
N LEU A 499 -3.19 8.49 -38.57
CA LEU A 499 -3.53 7.42 -37.63
C LEU A 499 -4.54 6.43 -38.22
N ARG A 500 -5.54 6.90 -38.97
CA ARG A 500 -6.51 6.04 -39.65
C ARG A 500 -5.89 5.24 -40.79
N THR A 501 -4.92 5.81 -41.50
CA THR A 501 -4.15 5.11 -42.53
C THR A 501 -3.21 4.07 -41.92
N ALA A 502 -2.62 4.35 -40.75
CA ALA A 502 -1.74 3.43 -40.05
C ALA A 502 -2.48 2.23 -39.46
N LEU A 503 -3.70 2.42 -38.93
CA LEU A 503 -4.46 1.38 -38.23
C LEU A 503 -4.60 0.03 -38.99
N PRO A 504 -5.00 -0.02 -40.28
CA PRO A 504 -5.07 -1.30 -41.02
C PRO A 504 -3.70 -1.88 -41.39
N LYS A 505 -2.62 -1.08 -41.27
CA LYS A 505 -1.25 -1.50 -41.52
C LYS A 505 -0.53 -2.03 -40.27
N ILE A 506 -1.16 -2.03 -39.10
CA ILE A 506 -0.54 -2.63 -37.91
C ILE A 506 -0.42 -4.16 -38.10
N PRO A 507 0.77 -4.78 -37.88
CA PRO A 507 0.98 -6.22 -37.97
C PRO A 507 0.11 -7.00 -37.00
N ASP A 508 -0.37 -8.19 -37.41
CA ASP A 508 -1.07 -9.12 -36.51
C ASP A 508 -0.15 -9.63 -35.40
N PHE A 509 -0.73 -10.05 -34.27
CA PHE A 509 0.06 -10.68 -33.21
C PHE A 509 0.70 -11.97 -33.71
N ARG A 510 2.03 -12.07 -33.63
CA ARG A 510 2.73 -13.33 -33.86
C ARG A 510 2.24 -14.37 -32.86
N THR A 511 1.98 -15.58 -33.34
CA THR A 511 1.64 -16.72 -32.48
C THR A 511 2.72 -17.78 -32.52
N VAL A 512 2.98 -18.42 -31.39
CA VAL A 512 3.90 -19.55 -31.24
C VAL A 512 3.18 -20.73 -30.58
N THR A 513 3.72 -21.94 -30.73
CA THR A 513 3.20 -23.12 -30.02
C THR A 513 3.88 -23.24 -28.66
N ARG A 514 3.11 -23.23 -27.57
CA ARG A 514 3.60 -23.50 -26.21
C ARG A 514 2.74 -24.59 -25.58
N ASN A 515 3.37 -25.66 -25.10
CA ASN A 515 2.70 -26.86 -24.56
C ASN A 515 1.61 -27.46 -25.49
N GLY A 516 1.83 -27.43 -26.81
CA GLY A 516 0.91 -27.98 -27.80
C GLY A 516 -0.29 -27.08 -28.16
N GLU A 517 -0.37 -25.86 -27.62
CA GLU A 517 -1.40 -24.88 -27.96
C GLU A 517 -0.79 -23.65 -28.63
N GLN A 518 -1.55 -23.01 -29.52
CA GLN A 518 -1.17 -21.70 -30.05
C GLN A 518 -1.39 -20.63 -28.97
N VAL A 519 -0.37 -19.80 -28.78
CA VAL A 519 -0.38 -18.65 -27.87
C VAL A 519 0.17 -17.42 -28.56
N ILE A 520 -0.16 -16.24 -28.04
CA ILE A 520 0.47 -14.99 -28.47
C ILE A 520 1.95 -15.03 -28.05
N ALA A 521 2.85 -14.65 -28.96
CA ALA A 521 4.27 -14.46 -28.64
C ALA A 521 4.48 -13.12 -27.94
N TRP A 522 5.57 -12.98 -27.19
CA TRP A 522 5.90 -11.70 -26.56
C TRP A 522 6.17 -10.58 -27.57
N SER A 523 6.66 -10.94 -28.75
CA SER A 523 6.97 -10.04 -29.86
C SER A 523 7.09 -10.81 -31.19
N ALA A 524 7.45 -10.14 -32.28
CA ALA A 524 7.68 -10.77 -33.58
C ALA A 524 9.00 -11.56 -33.68
N THR A 525 9.90 -11.45 -32.70
CA THR A 525 11.23 -12.07 -32.72
C THR A 525 11.46 -12.99 -31.50
N ASP A 526 12.60 -13.70 -31.46
CA ASP A 526 12.88 -14.81 -30.52
C ASP A 526 14.03 -14.54 -29.54
N GLU A 527 14.28 -13.28 -29.18
CA GLU A 527 15.26 -12.93 -28.15
C GLU A 527 14.94 -13.58 -26.80
N GLN A 528 15.98 -13.82 -26.01
CA GLN A 528 15.85 -14.48 -24.71
C GLN A 528 15.17 -13.58 -23.68
N GLY A 529 14.36 -14.19 -22.81
CA GLY A 529 13.77 -13.55 -21.65
C GLY A 529 14.81 -13.05 -20.64
N ARG A 530 14.64 -11.82 -20.15
CA ARG A 530 15.50 -11.11 -19.19
C ARG A 530 14.82 -10.79 -17.86
N ASN A 531 13.49 -10.71 -17.86
CA ASN A 531 12.66 -10.49 -16.67
C ASN A 531 11.43 -11.41 -16.67
N THR A 532 10.52 -11.20 -15.71
CA THR A 532 9.42 -12.11 -15.36
C THR A 532 8.02 -11.54 -15.62
N GLN A 533 7.88 -10.53 -16.49
CA GLN A 533 6.58 -10.07 -16.97
C GLN A 533 6.10 -10.95 -18.14
N ASN A 534 4.81 -10.93 -18.45
CA ASN A 534 4.23 -11.69 -19.56
C ASN A 534 3.63 -10.74 -20.63
N PRO A 535 4.45 -10.18 -21.55
CA PRO A 535 3.97 -9.31 -22.62
C PRO A 535 2.84 -9.90 -23.47
N ASP A 536 2.78 -11.23 -23.60
CA ASP A 536 1.75 -11.97 -24.34
C ASP A 536 0.34 -11.85 -23.72
N THR A 537 0.24 -11.44 -22.46
CA THR A 537 -1.04 -11.24 -21.75
C THR A 537 -1.54 -9.80 -21.79
N GLU A 538 -0.69 -8.84 -22.17
CA GLU A 538 -1.05 -7.42 -22.22
C GLU A 538 -2.24 -7.10 -23.17
N PRO A 539 -2.41 -7.80 -24.32
CA PRO A 539 -3.61 -7.62 -25.14
C PRO A 539 -4.94 -7.87 -24.40
N LEU A 540 -4.95 -8.62 -23.30
CA LEU A 540 -6.12 -8.78 -22.42
C LEU A 540 -6.24 -7.63 -21.42
N PHE A 541 -5.19 -7.38 -20.64
CA PHE A 541 -5.10 -6.29 -19.68
C PHE A 541 -3.73 -5.64 -19.78
N PRO A 542 -3.64 -4.31 -19.97
CA PRO A 542 -4.70 -3.32 -19.78
C PRO A 542 -5.61 -3.10 -21.00
N TRP A 543 -5.25 -3.60 -22.18
CA TRP A 543 -5.81 -3.11 -23.45
C TRP A 543 -7.23 -3.58 -23.76
N GLY A 544 -7.69 -4.69 -23.18
CA GLY A 544 -9.07 -5.16 -23.34
C GLY A 544 -9.44 -5.60 -24.76
N LEU A 545 -8.46 -6.03 -25.58
CA LEU A 545 -8.70 -6.52 -26.94
C LEU A 545 -9.27 -7.95 -26.97
N TYR A 546 -9.11 -8.68 -25.87
CA TYR A 546 -9.62 -10.03 -25.69
C TYR A 546 -10.51 -10.14 -24.44
N GLY A 547 -11.30 -11.21 -24.37
CA GLY A 547 -12.11 -11.55 -23.20
C GLY A 547 -12.35 -13.05 -23.11
N ALA A 548 -13.24 -13.44 -22.21
CA ALA A 548 -13.51 -14.84 -21.84
C ALA A 548 -13.87 -15.78 -23.01
N ASN A 549 -14.30 -15.24 -24.16
CA ASN A 549 -14.67 -16.04 -25.33
C ASN A 549 -13.48 -16.32 -26.29
N SER A 550 -12.28 -15.80 -26.01
CA SER A 550 -11.09 -15.99 -26.83
C SER A 550 -10.33 -17.25 -26.44
N ALA A 551 -10.43 -18.32 -27.24
CA ALA A 551 -9.64 -19.54 -27.03
C ALA A 551 -8.12 -19.29 -27.08
N LEU A 552 -7.66 -18.39 -27.97
CA LEU A 552 -6.24 -18.01 -28.07
C LEU A 552 -5.74 -17.32 -26.79
N MET A 553 -6.53 -16.39 -26.23
CA MET A 553 -6.13 -15.70 -25.01
C MET A 553 -6.23 -16.61 -23.79
N ASP A 554 -7.22 -17.51 -23.77
CA ASP A 554 -7.34 -18.55 -22.74
C ASP A 554 -6.11 -19.47 -22.72
N ALA A 555 -5.67 -19.92 -23.90
CA ALA A 555 -4.46 -20.71 -24.06
C ALA A 555 -3.20 -19.90 -23.69
N THR A 556 -3.11 -18.64 -24.12
CA THR A 556 -1.99 -17.75 -23.75
C THR A 556 -1.87 -17.59 -22.24
N PHE A 557 -2.97 -17.30 -21.54
CA PHE A 557 -2.97 -17.16 -20.09
C PHE A 557 -2.57 -18.47 -19.40
N ARG A 558 -3.15 -19.61 -19.79
CA ARG A 558 -2.85 -20.92 -19.18
C ARG A 558 -1.39 -21.34 -19.37
N ASN A 559 -0.79 -20.93 -20.48
CA ASN A 559 0.59 -21.27 -20.84
C ASN A 559 1.57 -20.13 -20.59
N ARG A 560 1.19 -19.05 -19.90
CA ARG A 560 2.10 -17.93 -19.59
C ARG A 560 3.35 -18.45 -18.86
N VAL A 561 4.51 -17.86 -19.16
CA VAL A 561 5.81 -18.38 -18.70
C VAL A 561 6.02 -18.10 -17.22
N TYR A 562 5.65 -16.90 -16.77
CA TYR A 562 5.89 -16.47 -15.39
C TYR A 562 4.57 -16.40 -14.64
N VAL A 563 4.44 -17.20 -13.59
CA VAL A 563 3.22 -17.24 -12.77
C VAL A 563 3.54 -16.67 -11.39
N GLN A 564 2.90 -15.56 -11.05
CA GLN A 564 3.00 -14.88 -9.75
C GLN A 564 4.43 -14.81 -9.22
N THR A 565 5.38 -14.24 -9.97
CA THR A 565 6.79 -14.16 -9.56
C THR A 565 7.06 -13.00 -8.59
N ARG A 566 6.21 -11.98 -8.64
CA ARG A 566 6.30 -10.71 -7.92
C ARG A 566 4.93 -10.25 -7.45
N GLU A 567 4.92 -9.41 -6.44
CA GLU A 567 3.76 -8.77 -5.81
C GLU A 567 2.93 -7.91 -6.77
N TRP A 568 3.51 -7.43 -7.86
CA TRP A 568 2.80 -6.69 -8.91
C TRP A 568 2.14 -7.59 -9.95
N SER A 569 2.30 -8.92 -9.88
CA SER A 569 1.77 -9.86 -10.87
C SER A 569 0.24 -9.85 -10.91
N GLU A 570 -0.31 -9.64 -12.10
CA GLU A 570 -1.75 -9.44 -12.33
C GLU A 570 -2.50 -10.72 -12.67
N ASP A 571 -1.91 -11.91 -12.45
CA ASP A 571 -2.50 -13.18 -12.84
C ASP A 571 -3.93 -13.40 -12.33
N ALA A 572 -4.23 -12.98 -11.09
CA ALA A 572 -5.57 -13.08 -10.52
C ALA A 572 -6.57 -12.16 -11.23
N LEU A 573 -6.13 -10.97 -11.65
CA LEU A 573 -6.91 -10.02 -12.43
C LEU A 573 -7.16 -10.56 -13.85
N LEU A 574 -6.15 -11.15 -14.49
CA LEU A 574 -6.29 -11.80 -15.80
C LEU A 574 -7.30 -12.96 -15.73
N ALA A 575 -7.22 -13.81 -14.70
CA ALA A 575 -8.19 -14.88 -14.45
C ALA A 575 -9.62 -14.33 -14.26
N ALA A 576 -9.79 -13.21 -13.55
CA ALA A 576 -11.09 -12.55 -13.42
C ALA A 576 -11.64 -12.12 -14.79
N ARG A 577 -10.84 -11.44 -15.63
CA ARG A 577 -11.27 -11.01 -16.97
C ARG A 577 -11.63 -12.17 -17.91
N LEU A 578 -11.02 -13.33 -17.71
CA LEU A 578 -11.32 -14.55 -18.46
C LEU A 578 -12.51 -15.36 -17.89
N GLY A 579 -13.19 -14.88 -16.84
CA GLY A 579 -14.33 -15.60 -16.25
C GLY A 579 -13.92 -16.76 -15.34
N LYS A 580 -12.65 -16.87 -14.94
CA LYS A 580 -12.10 -18.01 -14.21
C LYS A 580 -12.12 -17.80 -12.69
N GLY A 581 -13.30 -17.78 -12.09
CA GLY A 581 -13.48 -17.41 -10.68
C GLY A 581 -12.67 -18.27 -9.68
N GLU A 582 -12.66 -19.60 -9.83
CA GLU A 582 -11.89 -20.47 -8.94
C GLU A 582 -10.37 -20.29 -9.10
N GLU A 583 -9.89 -20.13 -10.32
CA GLU A 583 -8.46 -19.88 -10.56
C GLU A 583 -8.04 -18.52 -9.99
N MET A 584 -8.87 -17.49 -10.16
CA MET A 584 -8.66 -16.18 -9.55
C MET A 584 -8.58 -16.28 -8.02
N LYS A 585 -9.51 -16.98 -7.37
CA LYS A 585 -9.47 -17.23 -5.91
C LYS A 585 -8.16 -17.91 -5.49
N ASN A 586 -7.76 -18.97 -6.20
CA ASN A 586 -6.53 -19.71 -5.88
C ASN A 586 -5.28 -18.82 -6.02
N LEU A 587 -5.20 -18.02 -7.08
CA LEU A 587 -4.13 -17.06 -7.30
C LEU A 587 -4.11 -15.97 -6.23
N LEU A 588 -5.27 -15.45 -5.80
CA LEU A 588 -5.35 -14.46 -4.71
C LEU A 588 -4.87 -15.03 -3.37
N VAL A 589 -5.30 -16.25 -3.02
CA VAL A 589 -4.90 -16.90 -1.78
C VAL A 589 -3.40 -17.23 -1.80
N GLN A 590 -2.88 -17.76 -2.91
CA GLN A 590 -1.48 -18.11 -3.02
C GLN A 590 -0.57 -16.87 -3.04
N GLY A 591 -0.87 -15.87 -3.88
CA GLY A 591 -0.09 -14.65 -3.93
C GLY A 591 -0.09 -13.89 -2.59
N THR A 592 -1.20 -13.91 -1.85
CA THR A 592 -1.22 -13.34 -0.50
C THR A 592 -0.28 -14.08 0.46
N LYS A 593 -0.26 -15.42 0.41
CA LYS A 593 0.70 -16.22 1.19
C LYS A 593 2.14 -15.97 0.76
N ASP A 594 2.39 -15.68 -0.51
CA ASP A 594 3.74 -15.48 -1.04
C ASP A 594 4.29 -14.08 -0.71
N PHE A 595 3.46 -13.04 -0.83
CA PHE A 595 3.92 -11.65 -0.85
C PHE A 595 3.54 -10.83 0.40
N GLN A 596 2.38 -11.06 1.03
CA GLN A 596 1.96 -10.29 2.20
C GLN A 596 2.68 -10.79 3.45
N VAL A 597 3.77 -10.12 3.81
CA VAL A 597 4.64 -10.50 4.93
C VAL A 597 4.48 -9.61 6.15
N PHE A 598 3.91 -8.41 6.01
CA PHE A 598 3.78 -7.45 7.10
C PHE A 598 2.37 -7.43 7.68
N PRO A 599 2.19 -7.38 9.01
CA PRO A 599 0.87 -7.43 9.64
C PRO A 599 -0.02 -6.23 9.31
N ASN A 600 0.54 -5.14 8.77
CA ASN A 600 -0.22 -3.99 8.30
C ASN A 600 -0.80 -4.16 6.87
N GLY A 601 -0.65 -5.34 6.27
CA GLY A 601 -1.18 -5.71 4.96
C GLY A 601 -0.24 -5.43 3.78
N PHE A 602 0.88 -4.75 3.99
CA PHE A 602 1.87 -4.53 2.93
C PHE A 602 2.63 -5.80 2.56
N THR A 603 3.22 -5.76 1.36
CA THR A 603 3.98 -6.88 0.81
C THR A 603 5.47 -6.60 0.74
N ALA A 604 6.25 -7.67 0.58
CA ALA A 604 7.60 -7.61 0.06
C ALA A 604 7.58 -7.77 -1.48
N HIS A 605 8.72 -7.52 -2.12
CA HIS A 605 8.85 -7.63 -3.58
C HIS A 605 8.85 -9.09 -4.08
N GLY A 606 9.50 -9.97 -3.33
CA GLY A 606 9.68 -11.38 -3.69
C GLY A 606 8.88 -12.34 -2.82
N LYS A 607 8.79 -13.59 -3.26
CA LYS A 607 8.33 -14.71 -2.43
C LYS A 607 9.33 -14.97 -1.31
N ASN A 608 8.87 -15.63 -0.25
CA ASN A 608 9.69 -16.11 0.88
C ASN A 608 10.50 -15.00 1.59
N ALA A 609 10.04 -13.75 1.47
CA ALA A 609 10.65 -12.62 2.15
C ALA A 609 10.54 -12.76 3.67
N ASP A 610 11.59 -12.30 4.34
CA ASP A 610 11.69 -12.27 5.79
C ASP A 610 11.45 -10.82 6.27
N PRO A 611 10.38 -10.53 7.01
CA PRO A 611 10.05 -9.16 7.42
C PRO A 611 11.13 -8.49 8.29
N LEU A 612 12.03 -9.24 8.94
CA LEU A 612 13.17 -8.68 9.68
C LEU A 612 14.33 -8.25 8.76
N ARG A 613 14.37 -8.74 7.53
CA ARG A 613 15.40 -8.43 6.52
C ARG A 613 14.93 -7.38 5.52
N GLU A 614 13.63 -7.18 5.42
CA GLU A 614 13.04 -6.15 4.58
C GLU A 614 13.20 -4.75 5.20
N SER A 615 13.39 -3.76 4.34
CA SER A 615 13.48 -2.34 4.71
C SER A 615 12.46 -1.48 3.98
N ASN A 616 11.42 -2.09 3.38
CA ASN A 616 10.43 -1.40 2.55
C ASN A 616 9.06 -2.08 2.59
N TYR A 617 8.04 -1.28 2.30
CA TYR A 617 6.67 -1.74 2.09
C TYR A 617 6.28 -1.59 0.62
N TYR A 618 5.67 -2.63 0.05
CA TYR A 618 5.09 -2.60 -1.29
C TYR A 618 3.56 -2.66 -1.23
N ASN A 619 2.90 -1.99 -2.18
CA ASN A 619 1.44 -1.96 -2.29
C ASN A 619 0.85 -2.64 -3.53
N GLY A 620 1.68 -3.08 -4.48
CA GLY A 620 1.22 -3.62 -5.76
C GLY A 620 0.18 -4.74 -5.61
N TRP A 621 0.43 -5.68 -4.69
CA TRP A 621 -0.47 -6.82 -4.48
C TRP A 621 -1.85 -6.43 -3.95
N GLY A 622 -1.93 -5.45 -3.03
CA GLY A 622 -3.21 -4.95 -2.53
C GLY A 622 -4.07 -4.35 -3.65
N ALA A 623 -3.43 -3.68 -4.61
CA ALA A 623 -4.08 -3.18 -5.82
C ALA A 623 -4.52 -4.33 -6.76
N VAL A 624 -3.70 -5.36 -6.95
CA VAL A 624 -4.09 -6.56 -7.73
C VAL A 624 -5.30 -7.26 -7.11
N VAL A 625 -5.30 -7.50 -5.80
CA VAL A 625 -6.44 -8.07 -5.07
C VAL A 625 -7.68 -7.22 -5.31
N SER A 626 -7.56 -5.90 -5.16
CA SER A 626 -8.67 -4.97 -5.32
C SER A 626 -9.26 -4.99 -6.72
N SER A 627 -8.42 -4.93 -7.76
CA SER A 627 -8.84 -4.95 -9.15
C SER A 627 -9.43 -6.32 -9.55
N ALA A 628 -8.85 -7.42 -9.10
CA ALA A 628 -9.36 -8.77 -9.36
C ALA A 628 -10.77 -8.98 -8.77
N LEU A 629 -11.00 -8.55 -7.52
CA LEU A 629 -12.33 -8.61 -6.90
C LEU A 629 -13.37 -7.75 -7.64
N GLN A 630 -12.97 -6.57 -8.13
CA GLN A 630 -13.85 -5.68 -8.89
C GLN A 630 -14.23 -6.30 -10.23
N GLU A 631 -13.25 -6.77 -11.00
CA GLU A 631 -13.46 -7.42 -12.31
C GLU A 631 -14.14 -8.78 -12.19
N ALA A 632 -14.04 -9.45 -11.04
CA ALA A 632 -14.82 -10.66 -10.76
C ALA A 632 -16.30 -10.37 -10.51
N LEU A 633 -16.60 -9.21 -9.89
CA LEU A 633 -17.95 -8.81 -9.53
C LEU A 633 -18.67 -8.10 -10.67
N VAL A 634 -18.02 -7.16 -11.37
CA VAL A 634 -18.60 -6.44 -12.52
C VAL A 634 -17.52 -6.13 -13.55
N GLN A 635 -17.79 -6.48 -14.81
CA GLN A 635 -16.96 -6.10 -15.96
C GLN A 635 -17.74 -5.19 -16.90
N SER A 636 -17.06 -4.25 -17.57
CA SER A 636 -17.69 -3.42 -18.60
C SER A 636 -16.78 -3.10 -19.80
N TYR A 637 -15.55 -3.64 -19.83
CA TYR A 637 -14.53 -3.20 -20.78
C TYR A 637 -14.83 -3.61 -22.23
N GLU A 638 -15.60 -4.68 -22.45
CA GLU A 638 -16.07 -5.13 -23.78
C GLU A 638 -17.33 -4.38 -24.28
N GLY A 639 -17.69 -3.25 -23.64
CA GLY A 639 -18.90 -2.48 -23.98
C GLY A 639 -20.21 -3.17 -23.58
N VAL A 640 -20.15 -4.23 -22.77
CA VAL A 640 -21.28 -4.92 -22.17
C VAL A 640 -20.99 -5.09 -20.67
N ILE A 641 -21.93 -4.70 -19.82
CA ILE A 641 -21.87 -4.89 -18.38
C ILE A 641 -22.16 -6.36 -18.07
N LYS A 642 -21.22 -7.07 -17.46
CA LYS A 642 -21.37 -8.44 -16.97
C LYS A 642 -21.33 -8.42 -15.45
N VAL A 643 -22.28 -9.11 -14.80
CA VAL A 643 -22.38 -9.16 -13.33
C VAL A 643 -22.06 -10.55 -12.82
N ALA A 644 -21.18 -10.60 -11.82
CA ALA A 644 -20.54 -11.79 -11.28
C ALA A 644 -19.89 -12.71 -12.33
N PRO A 645 -19.22 -12.19 -13.39
CA PRO A 645 -18.70 -13.04 -14.47
C PRO A 645 -17.61 -14.02 -14.01
N ALA A 646 -16.91 -13.72 -12.92
CA ALA A 646 -15.87 -14.58 -12.36
C ALA A 646 -15.92 -14.63 -10.83
N TRP A 647 -17.10 -14.45 -10.22
CA TRP A 647 -17.20 -14.54 -8.76
C TRP A 647 -17.01 -16.00 -8.31
N PRO A 648 -16.11 -16.30 -7.36
CA PRO A 648 -15.80 -17.68 -6.98
C PRO A 648 -16.96 -18.34 -6.24
N GLN A 649 -17.06 -19.66 -6.37
CA GLN A 649 -18.02 -20.47 -5.64
C GLN A 649 -17.69 -20.48 -4.14
N GLY A 650 -18.74 -20.51 -3.33
CA GLY A 650 -18.63 -20.50 -1.87
C GLY A 650 -18.25 -19.15 -1.27
N TRP A 651 -18.08 -18.09 -2.07
CA TRP A 651 -18.00 -16.72 -1.55
C TRP A 651 -19.31 -16.00 -1.80
N ASP A 652 -19.84 -15.37 -0.76
CA ASP A 652 -20.96 -14.45 -0.86
C ASP A 652 -20.44 -13.02 -0.85
N VAL A 653 -21.09 -12.13 -1.60
CA VAL A 653 -20.73 -10.71 -1.63
C VAL A 653 -21.96 -9.83 -1.69
N ALA A 654 -21.90 -8.71 -0.98
CA ALA A 654 -22.77 -7.56 -1.20
C ALA A 654 -21.88 -6.36 -1.51
N GLY A 655 -22.03 -5.78 -2.69
CA GLY A 655 -21.13 -4.70 -3.07
C GLY A 655 -21.50 -3.98 -4.35
N SER A 656 -20.68 -2.99 -4.66
CA SER A 656 -20.79 -2.16 -5.86
C SER A 656 -19.45 -2.05 -6.56
N VAL A 657 -19.51 -1.82 -7.87
CA VAL A 657 -18.36 -1.45 -8.71
C VAL A 657 -18.79 -0.28 -9.58
N GLN A 658 -17.93 0.73 -9.71
CA GLN A 658 -18.15 1.77 -10.71
C GLN A 658 -17.67 1.25 -12.08
N VAL A 659 -18.43 1.57 -13.13
CA VAL A 659 -18.12 1.18 -14.51
C VAL A 659 -18.03 2.42 -15.40
N LEU A 660 -17.60 2.23 -16.65
CA LEU A 660 -17.53 3.28 -17.67
C LEU A 660 -18.81 4.11 -17.72
N GLY A 661 -18.69 5.43 -17.90
CA GLY A 661 -19.80 6.39 -17.80
C GLY A 661 -20.06 6.89 -16.37
N GLY A 662 -19.30 6.38 -15.39
CA GLY A 662 -19.41 6.74 -13.98
C GLY A 662 -20.56 6.04 -13.26
N HIS A 663 -21.27 5.12 -13.94
CA HIS A 663 -22.40 4.40 -13.37
C HIS A 663 -21.93 3.47 -12.25
N ARG A 664 -22.74 3.29 -11.21
CA ARG A 664 -22.48 2.35 -10.13
C ARG A 664 -23.40 1.14 -10.26
N VAL A 665 -22.81 -0.04 -10.46
CA VAL A 665 -23.51 -1.32 -10.54
C VAL A 665 -23.38 -2.00 -9.18
N SER A 666 -24.50 -2.42 -8.61
CA SER A 666 -24.55 -3.07 -7.30
C SER A 666 -25.29 -4.40 -7.38
N THR A 667 -24.82 -5.38 -6.62
CA THR A 667 -25.45 -6.70 -6.55
C THR A 667 -25.13 -7.38 -5.22
N GLU A 668 -25.97 -8.35 -4.89
CA GLU A 668 -25.70 -9.34 -3.85
C GLU A 668 -25.59 -10.70 -4.53
N VAL A 669 -24.47 -11.38 -4.37
CA VAL A 669 -24.22 -12.72 -4.93
C VAL A 669 -24.20 -13.70 -3.76
N THR A 670 -25.07 -14.71 -3.82
CA THR A 670 -25.12 -15.78 -2.83
C THR A 670 -25.01 -17.12 -3.54
N GLY A 671 -24.07 -17.96 -3.12
CA GLY A 671 -23.81 -19.25 -3.79
C GLY A 671 -23.51 -19.10 -5.28
N GLY A 672 -22.80 -18.04 -5.66
CA GLY A 672 -22.46 -17.72 -7.06
C GLY A 672 -23.61 -17.16 -7.91
N THR A 673 -24.81 -16.98 -7.36
CA THR A 673 -25.96 -16.46 -8.10
C THR A 673 -26.31 -15.02 -7.67
N PRO A 674 -26.36 -14.05 -8.60
CA PRO A 674 -26.86 -12.71 -8.31
C PRO A 674 -28.32 -12.72 -7.83
N GLY A 675 -28.65 -11.89 -6.85
CA GLY A 675 -30.02 -11.68 -6.35
C GLY A 675 -30.82 -10.73 -7.25
N VAL A 676 -30.51 -9.43 -7.15
CA VAL A 676 -30.97 -8.36 -8.03
C VAL A 676 -29.77 -7.53 -8.48
N VAL A 677 -29.87 -6.88 -9.65
CA VAL A 677 -28.80 -6.01 -10.17
C VAL A 677 -29.29 -4.58 -10.24
N GLY A 678 -28.72 -3.72 -9.39
CA GLY A 678 -29.04 -2.31 -9.35
C GLY A 678 -28.04 -1.46 -10.12
N VAL A 679 -28.52 -0.46 -10.85
CA VAL A 679 -27.70 0.50 -11.59
C VAL A 679 -28.05 1.91 -11.14
N GLN A 680 -27.09 2.65 -10.59
CA GLN A 680 -27.18 4.08 -10.36
C GLN A 680 -26.51 4.80 -11.52
N ALA A 681 -27.28 5.55 -12.32
CA ALA A 681 -26.77 6.16 -13.52
C ALA A 681 -26.16 7.54 -13.24
N ALA A 682 -24.87 7.72 -13.52
CA ALA A 682 -24.20 9.02 -13.37
C ALA A 682 -24.48 10.00 -14.51
N ARG A 683 -24.85 9.49 -15.70
CA ARG A 683 -25.14 10.28 -16.90
C ARG A 683 -26.21 9.60 -17.75
N ASP A 684 -26.70 10.33 -18.76
CA ASP A 684 -27.52 9.74 -19.82
C ASP A 684 -26.66 8.82 -20.69
N ASP A 685 -27.08 7.57 -20.88
CA ASP A 685 -26.32 6.57 -21.63
C ASP A 685 -27.21 5.44 -22.17
N ASP A 686 -26.67 4.64 -23.09
CA ASP A 686 -27.27 3.40 -23.61
C ASP A 686 -26.46 2.20 -23.13
N LEU A 687 -26.89 1.61 -22.01
CA LEU A 687 -26.19 0.49 -21.40
C LEU A 687 -26.59 -0.83 -22.07
N LYS A 688 -25.59 -1.68 -22.33
CA LYS A 688 -25.80 -3.11 -22.64
C LYS A 688 -25.44 -3.92 -21.41
N ILE A 689 -26.35 -4.74 -20.93
CA ILE A 689 -26.16 -5.58 -19.74
C ILE A 689 -26.35 -7.03 -20.16
N GLN A 690 -25.35 -7.88 -19.94
CA GLN A 690 -25.51 -9.32 -20.14
C GLN A 690 -26.52 -9.85 -19.12
N ASN A 691 -27.46 -10.69 -19.55
CA ASN A 691 -28.42 -11.32 -18.65
C ASN A 691 -27.66 -12.17 -17.60
N PRO A 692 -27.66 -11.77 -16.30
CA PRO A 692 -26.91 -12.47 -15.26
C PRO A 692 -27.48 -13.85 -14.94
N TRP A 693 -28.67 -14.18 -15.43
CA TRP A 693 -29.33 -15.46 -15.24
C TRP A 693 -29.63 -16.09 -16.61
N PRO A 694 -28.66 -16.81 -17.21
CA PRO A 694 -28.80 -17.37 -18.54
C PRO A 694 -30.11 -18.16 -18.72
N GLY A 695 -30.84 -17.86 -19.80
CA GLY A 695 -32.12 -18.51 -20.14
C GLY A 695 -33.33 -18.08 -19.32
N GLN A 696 -33.17 -17.30 -18.25
CA GLN A 696 -34.27 -16.82 -17.41
C GLN A 696 -34.90 -15.54 -17.97
N GLN A 697 -36.21 -15.37 -17.76
CA GLN A 697 -36.93 -14.15 -18.09
C GLN A 697 -36.58 -13.04 -17.09
N VAL A 698 -36.10 -11.92 -17.61
CA VAL A 698 -35.72 -10.73 -16.82
C VAL A 698 -36.45 -9.48 -17.31
N ARG A 699 -36.56 -8.50 -16.43
CA ARG A 699 -37.11 -7.18 -16.76
C ARG A 699 -36.34 -6.08 -16.03
N VAL A 700 -36.45 -4.85 -16.51
CA VAL A 700 -35.89 -3.68 -15.82
C VAL A 700 -37.02 -2.81 -15.31
N VAL A 701 -36.98 -2.44 -14.03
CA VAL A 701 -37.92 -1.53 -13.36
C VAL A 701 -37.21 -0.30 -12.81
N ASP A 702 -37.99 0.69 -12.37
CA ASP A 702 -37.45 1.84 -11.65
C ASP A 702 -36.76 1.37 -10.35
N GLY A 703 -35.49 1.73 -10.18
CA GLY A 703 -34.67 1.26 -9.06
C GLY A 703 -35.07 1.85 -7.71
N ARG A 704 -35.77 2.99 -7.69
CA ARG A 704 -36.18 3.63 -6.44
C ARG A 704 -37.41 2.97 -5.84
N THR A 705 -38.39 2.66 -6.68
CA THR A 705 -39.68 2.11 -6.28
C THR A 705 -39.74 0.59 -6.38
N GLY A 706 -38.95 -0.03 -7.25
CA GLY A 706 -39.02 -1.47 -7.56
C GLY A 706 -40.39 -1.90 -8.12
N ARG A 707 -41.18 -0.94 -8.62
CA ARG A 707 -42.59 -1.12 -9.00
C ARG A 707 -42.90 -0.35 -10.27
N GLY A 708 -44.08 -0.59 -10.83
CA GLY A 708 -44.61 0.10 -12.00
C GLY A 708 -44.42 -0.68 -13.30
N ARG A 709 -44.72 -0.02 -14.42
CA ARG A 709 -44.54 -0.61 -15.75
C ARG A 709 -43.03 -0.82 -15.99
N PRO A 710 -42.60 -2.00 -16.50
CA PRO A 710 -41.20 -2.23 -16.80
C PRO A 710 -40.66 -1.20 -17.80
N LEU A 711 -39.47 -0.68 -17.51
CA LEU A 711 -38.70 0.20 -18.39
C LEU A 711 -38.08 -0.58 -19.55
N ALA A 712 -37.77 -1.87 -19.32
CA ALA A 712 -37.57 -2.88 -20.33
C ALA A 712 -38.43 -4.10 -19.98
N GLY A 713 -39.23 -4.58 -20.94
CA GLY A 713 -40.18 -5.68 -20.73
C GLY A 713 -39.49 -7.04 -20.49
N PRO A 714 -40.26 -8.06 -20.05
CA PRO A 714 -39.77 -9.43 -19.92
C PRO A 714 -39.05 -9.93 -21.17
N THR A 715 -37.82 -10.42 -21.01
CA THR A 715 -37.04 -11.04 -22.08
C THR A 715 -36.10 -12.10 -21.51
N ALA A 716 -35.80 -13.14 -22.30
CA ALA A 716 -34.73 -14.11 -22.01
C ALA A 716 -33.48 -13.87 -22.88
N ALA A 717 -33.40 -12.72 -23.56
CA ALA A 717 -32.25 -12.36 -24.38
C ALA A 717 -30.96 -12.39 -23.57
N GLY A 718 -29.86 -12.80 -24.19
CA GLY A 718 -28.54 -12.85 -23.54
C GLY A 718 -27.98 -11.47 -23.19
N VAL A 719 -28.47 -10.40 -23.83
CA VAL A 719 -28.09 -9.01 -23.57
C VAL A 719 -29.34 -8.13 -23.57
N ILE A 720 -29.45 -7.24 -22.59
CA ILE A 720 -30.51 -6.25 -22.44
C ILE A 720 -29.94 -4.86 -22.77
N SER A 721 -30.61 -4.13 -23.65
CA SER A 721 -30.33 -2.70 -23.91
C SER A 721 -31.20 -1.84 -22.98
N LEU A 722 -30.57 -0.89 -22.29
CA LEU A 722 -31.22 -0.03 -21.32
C LEU A 722 -30.80 1.42 -21.53
N ARG A 723 -31.75 2.28 -21.91
CA ARG A 723 -31.57 3.74 -21.89
C ARG A 723 -31.62 4.22 -20.45
N VAL A 724 -30.54 4.81 -19.97
CA VAL A 724 -30.46 5.39 -18.62
C VAL A 724 -30.42 6.91 -18.66
N LYS A 725 -30.86 7.54 -17.57
CA LYS A 725 -30.83 8.99 -17.35
C LYS A 725 -29.99 9.33 -16.12
N ALA A 726 -29.25 10.43 -16.19
CA ALA A 726 -28.43 10.93 -15.09
C ALA A 726 -29.24 11.09 -13.80
N GLY A 727 -28.72 10.58 -12.68
CA GLY A 727 -29.36 10.66 -11.36
C GLY A 727 -30.53 9.69 -11.14
N HIS A 728 -30.91 8.90 -12.15
CA HIS A 728 -31.90 7.84 -12.00
C HIS A 728 -31.26 6.52 -11.58
N SER A 729 -32.09 5.64 -11.03
CA SER A 729 -31.69 4.28 -10.65
C SER A 729 -32.58 3.25 -11.33
N TYR A 730 -32.01 2.09 -11.63
CA TYR A 730 -32.65 1.00 -12.37
C TYR A 730 -32.41 -0.31 -11.63
N LEU A 731 -33.37 -1.22 -11.70
CA LEU A 731 -33.25 -2.54 -11.11
C LEU A 731 -33.57 -3.61 -12.15
N LEU A 732 -32.57 -4.42 -12.48
CA LEU A 732 -32.71 -5.62 -13.28
C LEU A 732 -33.00 -6.80 -12.35
N GLU A 733 -34.11 -7.48 -12.62
CA GLU A 733 -34.64 -8.56 -11.80
C GLU A 733 -35.18 -9.71 -12.66
N ARG A 734 -35.22 -10.92 -12.09
CA ARG A 734 -35.94 -12.04 -12.71
C ARG A 734 -37.45 -11.84 -12.54
N VAL A 735 -38.21 -12.21 -13.56
CA VAL A 735 -39.68 -12.05 -13.58
C VAL A 735 -40.36 -12.98 -12.56
N ASP A 736 -39.84 -14.18 -12.37
CA ASP A 736 -40.33 -15.18 -11.42
C ASP A 736 -39.93 -14.88 -9.96
N ARG A 737 -38.93 -14.03 -9.76
CA ARG A 737 -38.39 -13.62 -8.46
C ARG A 737 -38.09 -12.12 -8.42
N PRO A 738 -39.12 -11.26 -8.48
CA PRO A 738 -38.96 -9.81 -8.52
C PRO A 738 -38.46 -9.27 -7.18
N HIS A 739 -37.92 -8.05 -7.16
CA HIS A 739 -37.48 -7.32 -5.96
C HIS A 739 -38.53 -7.29 -4.85
N SER A 740 -39.80 -7.15 -5.21
CA SER A 740 -40.92 -7.15 -4.27
C SER A 740 -41.11 -8.49 -3.51
N SER A 741 -40.47 -9.57 -3.96
CA SER A 741 -40.47 -10.87 -3.27
C SER A 741 -39.40 -10.98 -2.16
N PHE A 742 -38.48 -10.01 -2.08
CA PHE A 742 -37.40 -10.00 -1.09
C PHE A 742 -37.76 -9.14 0.13
N GLY A 743 -37.34 -9.59 1.31
CA GLY A 743 -37.30 -8.74 2.49
C GLY A 743 -36.15 -7.74 2.42
N PHE A 744 -36.30 -6.56 3.02
CA PHE A 744 -35.18 -5.62 3.12
C PHE A 744 -34.21 -6.04 4.23
N GLN A 745 -32.93 -6.12 3.92
CA GLN A 745 -31.84 -6.28 4.89
C GLN A 745 -30.67 -5.40 4.48
N ARG A 746 -30.30 -4.42 5.31
CA ARG A 746 -29.13 -3.57 5.08
C ARG A 746 -27.85 -4.41 5.08
N VAL A 747 -26.87 -4.08 4.24
CA VAL A 747 -25.52 -4.64 4.38
C VAL A 747 -24.89 -4.07 5.63
N THR A 748 -24.57 -4.91 6.60
CA THR A 748 -23.93 -4.50 7.86
C THR A 748 -22.68 -5.35 8.12
N GLY A 749 -21.90 -4.94 9.12
CA GLY A 749 -20.77 -5.69 9.63
C GLY A 749 -20.62 -5.53 11.13
N GLN A 750 -19.92 -6.46 11.76
CA GLN A 750 -19.47 -6.31 13.14
C GLN A 750 -17.99 -5.97 13.13
N PRO A 751 -17.52 -5.06 14.00
CA PRO A 751 -16.10 -4.75 14.10
C PRO A 751 -15.30 -6.03 14.35
N GLU A 752 -14.15 -6.15 13.67
CA GLU A 752 -13.24 -7.28 13.88
C GLU A 752 -12.81 -7.35 15.34
N GLN A 753 -12.71 -8.56 15.91
CA GLN A 753 -12.41 -8.79 17.32
C GLN A 753 -11.04 -9.42 17.54
N GLY A 754 -10.44 -10.02 16.51
CA GLY A 754 -9.13 -10.68 16.61
C GLY A 754 -8.26 -10.48 15.38
N VAL A 755 -7.02 -10.93 15.46
CA VAL A 755 -6.10 -10.89 14.31
C VAL A 755 -6.55 -11.89 13.25
N LYS A 756 -6.88 -11.39 12.06
CA LYS A 756 -7.22 -12.22 10.90
C LYS A 756 -6.02 -13.03 10.44
N GLN A 757 -6.27 -14.25 9.97
CA GLN A 757 -5.24 -15.19 9.56
C GLN A 757 -5.55 -15.83 8.21
N LEU A 758 -4.51 -16.05 7.43
CA LEU A 758 -4.53 -16.85 6.22
C LEU A 758 -3.29 -17.74 6.19
N GLY A 759 -3.43 -18.99 6.66
CA GLY A 759 -2.27 -19.83 6.94
C GLY A 759 -1.39 -19.21 8.03
N ASN A 760 -0.12 -18.92 7.71
CA ASN A 760 0.83 -18.25 8.60
C ASN A 760 0.82 -16.71 8.46
N ARG A 761 -0.01 -16.16 7.56
CA ARG A 761 -0.11 -14.72 7.35
C ARG A 761 -1.13 -14.11 8.30
N THR A 762 -0.89 -12.86 8.68
CA THR A 762 -1.73 -12.11 9.61
C THR A 762 -2.03 -10.70 9.09
N LEU A 763 -3.20 -10.19 9.44
CA LEU A 763 -3.57 -8.78 9.34
C LEU A 763 -3.88 -8.28 10.75
N GLY A 764 -2.96 -7.51 11.31
CA GLY A 764 -2.87 -7.20 12.73
C GLY A 764 -1.69 -7.87 13.43
N VAL A 765 -1.40 -7.44 14.66
CA VAL A 765 -0.25 -7.92 15.44
C VAL A 765 -0.71 -8.92 16.49
N ARG A 766 -0.52 -10.21 16.19
CA ARG A 766 -0.84 -11.32 17.12
C ARG A 766 0.26 -11.56 18.14
N THR A 767 1.51 -11.52 17.67
CA THR A 767 2.70 -11.78 18.48
C THR A 767 3.76 -10.75 18.17
N SER A 768 4.56 -10.41 19.16
CA SER A 768 5.70 -9.52 19.00
C SER A 768 6.69 -9.77 20.13
N VAL A 769 7.89 -9.20 20.03
CA VAL A 769 8.95 -9.34 21.04
C VAL A 769 8.98 -8.06 21.87
N PRO A 770 8.53 -8.08 23.14
CA PRO A 770 8.52 -6.90 23.99
C PRO A 770 9.90 -6.27 24.14
N GLN A 771 9.98 -4.96 23.91
CA GLN A 771 11.16 -4.18 24.26
C GLN A 771 11.10 -3.82 25.74
N ILE A 772 12.27 -3.63 26.35
CA ILE A 772 12.41 -3.09 27.70
C ILE A 772 13.01 -1.67 27.65
N PRO A 773 12.63 -0.79 28.59
CA PRO A 773 13.44 0.38 28.85
C PRO A 773 14.82 -0.06 29.36
N GLY A 774 15.87 0.68 29.03
CA GLY A 774 17.19 0.45 29.61
C GLY A 774 17.21 0.78 31.10
N GLU A 775 17.31 -0.21 31.98
CA GLU A 775 17.46 -0.01 33.43
C GLU A 775 18.93 0.08 33.83
N LEU A 776 19.82 -0.61 33.10
CA LEU A 776 21.28 -0.57 33.30
C LEU A 776 22.01 0.01 32.10
N VAL A 777 21.49 -0.19 30.88
CA VAL A 777 22.16 0.13 29.62
C VAL A 777 21.36 1.15 28.82
N ASP A 778 22.01 2.20 28.33
CA ASP A 778 21.51 3.02 27.21
C ASP A 778 22.47 2.89 26.02
N VAL A 779 22.02 2.33 24.90
CA VAL A 779 22.86 2.22 23.70
C VAL A 779 22.96 3.58 23.02
N VAL A 780 24.20 4.02 22.79
CA VAL A 780 24.51 5.28 22.12
C VAL A 780 24.64 5.07 20.61
N ARG A 781 25.36 4.02 20.18
CA ARG A 781 25.49 3.65 18.77
C ARG A 781 25.88 2.18 18.57
N PRO A 782 25.54 1.57 17.42
CA PRO A 782 24.73 2.17 16.37
C PRO A 782 23.27 2.19 16.80
N ASP A 783 22.53 3.23 16.40
CA ASP A 783 21.13 3.43 16.82
C ASP A 783 20.24 2.23 16.45
N LYS A 784 20.62 1.34 15.52
CA LYS A 784 19.84 0.12 15.24
C LYS A 784 19.86 -0.93 16.36
N LEU A 785 20.81 -0.86 17.30
CA LEU A 785 20.94 -1.80 18.42
C LEU A 785 20.34 -1.28 19.73
N HIS A 786 19.76 -0.07 19.72
CA HIS A 786 19.14 0.49 20.93
C HIS A 786 17.97 -0.29 21.51
N PRO A 787 17.13 -1.04 20.75
CA PRO A 787 16.00 -1.69 21.36
C PRO A 787 16.44 -2.96 22.09
N LEU A 788 16.32 -2.91 23.41
CA LEU A 788 16.73 -3.95 24.34
C LEU A 788 15.62 -4.96 24.59
N VAL A 789 16.02 -6.21 24.86
CA VAL A 789 15.12 -7.27 25.32
C VAL A 789 15.70 -7.94 26.57
N ARG A 790 14.90 -8.76 27.26
CA ARG A 790 15.40 -9.61 28.34
C ARG A 790 15.98 -10.90 27.76
N ALA A 791 17.15 -11.30 28.24
CA ALA A 791 17.72 -12.60 27.91
C ALA A 791 16.88 -13.72 28.54
N ALA A 792 16.32 -14.57 27.71
CA ALA A 792 15.58 -15.76 28.09
C ALA A 792 15.60 -16.76 26.92
N GLN A 793 15.26 -18.02 27.18
CA GLN A 793 14.98 -18.95 26.09
C GLN A 793 13.85 -18.39 25.20
N GLY A 794 14.05 -18.43 23.88
CA GLY A 794 13.16 -17.83 22.88
C GLY A 794 13.42 -16.34 22.60
N ALA A 795 14.28 -15.65 23.38
CA ALA A 795 14.60 -14.25 23.11
C ALA A 795 15.42 -14.13 21.81
N PRO A 796 15.12 -13.14 20.94
CA PRO A 796 15.90 -12.93 19.72
C PRO A 796 17.28 -12.36 20.05
N THR A 797 18.30 -12.88 19.37
CA THR A 797 19.69 -12.42 19.56
C THR A 797 20.10 -11.33 18.58
N HIS A 798 19.33 -11.13 17.51
CA HIS A 798 19.64 -10.18 16.45
C HIS A 798 18.45 -9.28 16.11
N VAL A 799 18.72 -8.08 15.61
CA VAL A 799 17.68 -7.13 15.17
C VAL A 799 17.19 -7.40 13.74
N ASP A 800 17.94 -8.19 12.97
CA ASP A 800 17.73 -8.43 11.53
C ASP A 800 17.67 -9.93 11.17
N ARG A 801 17.53 -10.82 12.16
CA ARG A 801 17.37 -12.28 11.98
C ARG A 801 16.45 -12.87 13.04
N HIS A 802 15.74 -13.94 12.68
CA HIS A 802 14.85 -14.71 13.57
C HIS A 802 15.59 -15.65 14.54
N TYR A 803 16.89 -15.48 14.71
CA TYR A 803 17.66 -16.36 15.59
C TYR A 803 17.28 -16.10 17.04
N THR A 804 16.91 -17.16 17.75
CA THR A 804 16.49 -17.09 19.16
C THR A 804 17.38 -17.95 20.03
N ILE A 805 17.48 -17.61 21.31
CA ILE A 805 18.22 -18.38 22.30
C ILE A 805 17.48 -19.71 22.56
N SER A 806 18.13 -20.84 22.32
CA SER A 806 17.57 -22.17 22.62
C SER A 806 18.04 -22.70 23.98
N GLU A 807 19.25 -22.35 24.42
CA GLU A 807 19.79 -22.70 25.75
C GLU A 807 20.51 -21.47 26.33
N LEU A 808 20.17 -21.08 27.56
CA LEU A 808 20.73 -19.94 28.28
C LEU A 808 21.26 -20.38 29.66
N PRO A 809 22.51 -20.05 30.03
CA PRO A 809 23.01 -20.25 31.39
C PRO A 809 22.14 -19.51 32.42
N ALA A 810 21.84 -20.16 33.56
CA ALA A 810 20.98 -19.57 34.59
C ALA A 810 21.49 -18.22 35.11
N ALA A 811 22.81 -18.03 35.17
CA ALA A 811 23.44 -16.78 35.59
C ALA A 811 23.15 -15.59 34.65
N LEU A 812 22.68 -15.83 33.42
CA LEU A 812 22.39 -14.81 32.41
C LEU A 812 20.88 -14.61 32.19
N ALA A 813 20.02 -15.37 32.87
CA ALA A 813 18.58 -15.24 32.75
C ALA A 813 18.11 -13.86 33.26
N GLY A 814 17.34 -13.15 32.44
CA GLY A 814 16.82 -11.82 32.75
C GLY A 814 17.81 -10.66 32.53
N ALA A 815 19.05 -10.94 32.10
CA ALA A 815 20.01 -9.90 31.74
C ALA A 815 19.47 -8.97 30.66
N GLU A 816 19.91 -7.71 30.65
CA GLU A 816 19.60 -6.80 29.54
C GLU A 816 20.41 -7.23 28.32
N LEU A 817 19.71 -7.60 27.24
CA LEU A 817 20.30 -8.10 26.01
C LEU A 817 20.33 -6.97 24.97
N ILE A 818 21.54 -6.50 24.68
CA ILE A 818 21.84 -5.73 23.47
C ILE A 818 22.01 -6.74 22.33
N ARG A 819 21.01 -6.78 21.45
CA ARG A 819 21.01 -7.68 20.29
C ARG A 819 22.11 -7.28 19.31
N GLY A 820 22.61 -8.25 18.55
CA GLY A 820 23.52 -8.03 17.42
C GLY A 820 22.80 -7.60 16.15
N ALA A 821 23.56 -7.28 15.10
CA ALA A 821 23.06 -7.12 13.74
C ALA A 821 23.85 -8.08 12.82
N ASN A 822 23.20 -9.13 12.34
CA ASN A 822 23.89 -10.22 11.65
C ASN A 822 24.43 -9.77 10.28
N ASN A 823 23.82 -8.76 9.67
CA ASN A 823 24.34 -8.09 8.47
C ASN A 823 25.72 -7.44 8.71
N ASP A 824 26.08 -7.16 9.96
CA ASP A 824 27.36 -6.54 10.35
C ASP A 824 28.41 -7.58 10.78
N SER A 825 28.11 -8.88 10.67
CA SER A 825 28.96 -9.99 11.16
C SER A 825 30.38 -9.99 10.60
N LYS A 826 30.60 -9.36 9.45
CA LYS A 826 31.91 -9.28 8.76
C LYS A 826 32.60 -7.92 8.89
N MET A 827 31.99 -6.96 9.60
CA MET A 827 32.57 -5.64 9.77
C MET A 827 33.85 -5.72 10.61
N THR A 828 34.89 -5.02 10.14
CA THR A 828 36.19 -4.83 10.82
C THR A 828 36.41 -3.39 11.29
N ALA A 829 35.41 -2.53 11.09
CA ALA A 829 35.42 -1.10 11.45
C ALA A 829 33.97 -0.64 11.70
N PRO A 830 33.75 0.49 12.40
CA PRO A 830 34.77 1.27 13.09
C PRO A 830 35.26 0.57 14.37
N ALA A 831 36.36 1.05 14.95
CA ALA A 831 36.94 0.48 16.18
C ALA A 831 36.00 0.62 17.40
N ASP A 832 35.03 1.52 17.30
CA ASP A 832 34.06 1.86 18.32
C ASP A 832 32.63 1.49 17.88
N TYR A 833 32.51 0.32 17.25
CA TYR A 833 31.28 -0.20 16.64
C TYR A 833 30.07 -0.11 17.57
N LEU A 834 30.16 -0.65 18.79
CA LEU A 834 29.09 -0.57 19.79
C LEU A 834 29.52 0.33 20.95
N THR A 835 28.78 1.40 21.19
CA THR A 835 28.96 2.30 22.34
C THR A 835 27.66 2.35 23.14
N PHE A 836 27.74 2.20 24.46
CA PHE A 836 26.60 2.30 25.37
C PHE A 836 27.02 2.87 26.73
N ASP A 837 26.07 3.43 27.47
CA ASP A 837 26.27 3.95 28.81
C ASP A 837 25.72 2.97 29.86
N LEU A 838 26.53 2.69 30.88
CA LEU A 838 26.15 1.95 32.07
C LEU A 838 25.69 2.90 33.17
N LYS A 839 24.46 2.70 33.67
CA LYS A 839 23.85 3.52 34.74
C LYS A 839 24.38 3.20 36.13
N ALA A 840 24.96 2.02 36.30
CA ALA A 840 25.56 1.52 37.54
C ALA A 840 26.72 0.57 37.22
N PRO A 841 27.61 0.26 38.18
CA PRO A 841 28.57 -0.83 38.02
C PRO A 841 27.88 -2.13 37.60
N ALA A 842 28.41 -2.78 36.56
CA ALA A 842 27.77 -3.89 35.89
C ALA A 842 28.79 -4.91 35.35
N THR A 843 28.37 -6.16 35.19
CA THR A 843 29.13 -7.16 34.44
C THR A 843 28.62 -7.17 33.00
N VAL A 844 29.54 -6.92 32.06
CA VAL A 844 29.27 -6.95 30.63
C VAL A 844 29.75 -8.27 30.07
N TYR A 845 28.85 -9.00 29.42
CA TYR A 845 29.13 -10.26 28.74
C TYR A 845 29.06 -10.07 27.23
N VAL A 846 30.04 -10.61 26.51
CA VAL A 846 30.05 -10.66 25.04
C VAL A 846 29.90 -12.12 24.64
N ALA A 847 28.81 -12.43 23.93
CA ALA A 847 28.58 -13.73 23.33
C ALA A 847 29.10 -13.71 21.88
N ALA A 848 30.22 -14.37 21.63
CA ALA A 848 30.89 -14.41 20.33
C ALA A 848 30.70 -15.76 19.62
N ASP A 849 30.44 -15.76 18.32
CA ASP A 849 30.21 -16.97 17.52
C ASP A 849 31.39 -17.94 17.64
N ALA A 850 31.13 -19.16 18.13
CA ALA A 850 32.17 -20.14 18.43
C ALA A 850 33.00 -20.52 17.21
N ARG A 851 32.42 -20.45 15.99
CA ARG A 851 33.09 -20.77 14.73
C ARG A 851 34.26 -19.83 14.42
N GLY A 852 34.24 -18.62 14.98
CA GLY A 852 35.27 -17.61 14.76
C GLY A 852 36.50 -17.70 15.66
N LYS A 853 36.48 -18.56 16.68
CA LYS A 853 37.57 -18.63 17.66
C LYS A 853 38.85 -19.12 16.98
N GLY A 854 39.90 -18.30 17.04
CA GLY A 854 41.19 -18.58 16.41
C GLY A 854 41.24 -18.33 14.89
N THR A 855 40.16 -17.83 14.28
CA THR A 855 40.08 -17.56 12.84
C THR A 855 39.82 -16.09 12.55
N TRP A 856 38.63 -15.58 12.87
CA TRP A 856 38.23 -14.19 12.59
C TRP A 856 37.77 -13.43 13.84
N TRP A 857 37.85 -14.01 15.03
CA TRP A 857 37.61 -13.26 16.27
C TRP A 857 38.48 -12.01 16.34
N PRO A 858 37.89 -10.85 16.68
CA PRO A 858 38.64 -9.61 16.75
C PRO A 858 39.57 -9.59 17.98
N GLY A 859 40.76 -9.00 17.82
CA GLY A 859 41.78 -8.95 18.87
C GLY A 859 41.36 -8.19 20.12
N TRP A 860 40.42 -7.24 20.00
CA TRP A 860 39.94 -6.43 21.12
C TRP A 860 39.32 -7.28 22.24
N LEU A 861 38.73 -8.44 21.94
CA LEU A 861 38.17 -9.33 22.96
C LEU A 861 39.22 -9.69 24.03
N ALA A 862 40.45 -10.00 23.60
CA ALA A 862 41.55 -10.27 24.53
C ALA A 862 42.23 -8.99 25.03
N GLN A 863 42.46 -8.01 24.13
CA GLN A 863 43.20 -6.78 24.43
C GLN A 863 42.45 -5.88 25.43
N ASP A 864 41.13 -5.86 25.38
CA ASP A 864 40.29 -5.07 26.27
C ASP A 864 39.99 -5.79 27.60
N GLY A 865 40.61 -6.95 27.86
CA GLY A 865 40.53 -7.64 29.15
C GLY A 865 39.23 -8.40 29.39
N PHE A 866 38.53 -8.87 28.34
CA PHE A 866 37.45 -9.83 28.53
C PHE A 866 38.01 -11.22 28.85
N THR A 867 37.39 -11.90 29.80
CA THR A 867 37.79 -13.23 30.27
C THR A 867 36.78 -14.29 29.86
N ASP A 868 37.25 -15.44 29.37
CA ASP A 868 36.39 -16.58 29.03
C ASP A 868 35.71 -17.10 30.31
N THR A 869 34.39 -17.22 30.27
CA THR A 869 33.59 -17.68 31.42
C THR A 869 33.43 -19.20 31.47
N GLY A 870 33.77 -19.90 30.38
CA GLY A 870 33.41 -21.30 30.17
C GLY A 870 31.92 -21.53 29.87
N MET A 871 31.08 -20.49 29.95
CA MET A 871 29.67 -20.58 29.59
C MET A 871 29.47 -20.55 28.08
N THR A 872 28.39 -21.18 27.63
CA THR A 872 27.94 -21.13 26.24
C THR A 872 26.48 -20.74 26.16
N ILE A 873 26.10 -20.07 25.06
CA ILE A 873 24.71 -19.78 24.72
C ILE A 873 24.43 -20.48 23.40
N ARG A 874 23.41 -21.35 23.36
CA ARG A 874 22.96 -21.96 22.11
C ARG A 874 21.83 -21.13 21.54
N THR A 875 21.87 -20.92 20.23
CA THR A 875 20.78 -20.31 19.48
C THR A 875 20.22 -21.29 18.45
N THR A 876 19.12 -20.92 17.80
CA THR A 876 18.57 -21.67 16.66
C THR A 876 19.47 -21.65 15.41
N ASP A 877 20.54 -20.84 15.39
CA ASP A 877 21.53 -20.79 14.31
C ASP A 877 22.85 -21.48 14.70
N THR A 878 23.50 -21.00 15.76
CA THR A 878 24.84 -21.44 16.17
C THR A 878 25.05 -21.39 17.69
N LEU A 879 26.22 -21.86 18.13
CA LEU A 879 26.72 -21.78 19.50
C LEU A 879 27.59 -20.53 19.68
N PHE A 880 27.41 -19.83 20.80
CA PHE A 880 28.21 -18.67 21.19
C PHE A 880 29.01 -18.97 22.46
N LEU A 881 30.27 -18.53 22.49
CA LEU A 881 31.13 -18.57 23.67
C LEU A 881 31.03 -17.24 24.40
N VAL A 882 30.90 -17.28 25.74
CA VAL A 882 30.63 -16.09 26.54
C VAL A 882 31.90 -15.62 27.23
N LEU A 883 32.31 -14.39 26.94
CA LEU A 883 33.36 -13.69 27.67
C LEU A 883 32.75 -12.61 28.57
N LYS A 884 33.40 -12.26 29.68
CA LYS A 884 32.93 -11.22 30.62
C LYS A 884 33.99 -10.19 30.97
N LYS A 885 33.53 -9.01 31.34
CA LYS A 885 34.32 -7.94 31.97
C LYS A 885 33.46 -7.18 32.98
N GLU A 886 34.03 -6.90 34.14
CA GLU A 886 33.40 -6.04 35.15
C GLU A 886 33.78 -4.59 34.89
N LEU A 887 32.79 -3.70 34.84
CA LEU A 887 32.97 -2.29 34.48
C LEU A 887 32.23 -1.37 35.45
N PRO A 888 32.80 -0.19 35.77
CA PRO A 888 32.08 0.84 36.52
C PRO A 888 30.95 1.45 35.68
N ALA A 889 30.10 2.25 36.32
CA ALA A 889 29.15 3.10 35.60
C ALA A 889 29.88 4.07 34.65
N GLY A 890 29.26 4.40 33.52
CA GLY A 890 29.82 5.28 32.50
C GLY A 890 29.83 4.67 31.10
N ARG A 891 30.51 5.35 30.17
CA ARG A 891 30.55 4.96 28.76
C ARG A 891 31.43 3.76 28.51
N VAL A 892 30.91 2.80 27.76
CA VAL A 892 31.59 1.57 27.32
C VAL A 892 31.62 1.55 25.79
N THR A 893 32.76 1.14 25.24
CA THR A 893 32.96 0.94 23.81
C THR A 893 33.44 -0.48 23.56
N LEU A 894 32.80 -1.17 22.62
CA LEU A 894 33.18 -2.49 22.13
C LEU A 894 33.51 -2.40 20.64
N GLY A 895 34.51 -3.17 20.24
CA GLY A 895 35.01 -3.18 18.87
C GLY A 895 34.11 -3.88 17.85
N PRO A 896 34.56 -3.95 16.59
CA PRO A 896 33.78 -4.53 15.47
C PRO A 896 33.63 -6.05 15.60
N ASN A 897 32.73 -6.63 14.79
CA ASN A 897 32.35 -8.05 14.88
C ASN A 897 33.45 -9.03 14.40
N SER A 898 34.33 -8.61 13.50
CA SER A 898 35.39 -9.43 12.93
C SER A 898 36.74 -8.74 13.00
N GLY A 899 37.80 -9.51 13.19
CA GLY A 899 39.19 -9.08 13.06
C GLY A 899 39.75 -9.25 11.65
N VAL A 900 39.02 -9.92 10.74
CA VAL A 900 39.52 -10.29 9.42
C VAL A 900 38.51 -9.89 8.35
N SER A 901 38.96 -9.07 7.39
CA SER A 901 38.10 -8.56 6.32
C SER A 901 37.45 -9.69 5.51
N GLY A 902 36.15 -9.58 5.26
CA GLY A 902 35.37 -10.57 4.52
C GLY A 902 35.02 -11.86 5.29
N GLN A 903 35.57 -12.06 6.48
CA GLN A 903 35.26 -13.21 7.33
C GLN A 903 34.30 -12.84 8.46
N GLY A 904 33.40 -13.77 8.80
CA GLY A 904 32.32 -13.57 9.76
C GLY A 904 31.07 -14.37 9.36
N SER A 905 30.37 -14.95 10.35
CA SER A 905 29.12 -15.67 10.13
C SER A 905 27.97 -15.03 10.90
N SER A 906 28.09 -14.94 12.22
CA SER A 906 27.13 -14.24 13.08
C SER A 906 27.81 -13.14 13.89
N SER A 907 27.14 -12.00 14.06
CA SER A 907 27.65 -10.90 14.91
C SER A 907 27.61 -11.30 16.38
N TYR A 908 28.43 -10.66 17.22
CA TYR A 908 28.27 -10.84 18.66
C TYR A 908 27.00 -10.14 19.17
N PHE A 909 26.51 -10.58 20.33
CA PHE A 909 25.51 -9.86 21.11
C PHE A 909 26.00 -9.70 22.55
N THR A 910 25.46 -8.70 23.26
CA THR A 910 25.98 -8.30 24.58
C THR A 910 24.89 -8.47 25.63
N LEU A 911 25.24 -9.06 26.77
CA LEU A 911 24.35 -9.16 27.94
C LEU A 911 24.92 -8.34 29.08
N VAL A 912 24.07 -7.67 29.84
CA VAL A 912 24.49 -6.84 30.98
C VAL A 912 23.69 -7.22 32.22
N THR A 913 24.41 -7.49 33.31
CA THR A 913 23.85 -7.73 34.65
C THR A 913 24.41 -6.73 35.64
N ARG A 914 23.63 -6.37 36.65
CA ARG A 914 24.13 -5.58 37.77
C ARG A 914 25.18 -6.39 38.54
N GLN A 915 26.24 -5.73 39.00
CA GLN A 915 27.23 -6.31 39.91
C GLN A 915 26.65 -6.58 41.30
#